data_AF-A0AAV5VBT6-F1
#
_entry.id   AF-A0AAV5VBT6-F1
#
_cell.length_a   1.000
_cell.length_b   1.000
_cell.length_c   1.000
_cell.angle_alpha   90.00
_cell.angle_beta   90.00
_cell.angle_gamma   90.00
#
_symmetry.space_group_name_H-M   'P 1'
#
loop_
_entity.id
_entity.type
_entity.pdbx_description
1 polymer ?
#
loop_
_entity_poly.entity_id
_entity_poly.type
_entity_poly.pdbx_seq_one_letter_code
_entity_poly.pdbx_strand_id
1 'polypeptide(L)'
;DYPIFVDVVVFSLPLVMVAAGRAKKTAKGAVEATVDELLSPEIWNKNQCNVCQDVCTTKDAKIAHSKTPAHTKKVAVFKFFTHDVAKLKCSSKPSQLADRYKDRGHEAIGLDCMHELVFSFAESGWWACSLCNDAGHTYDQVDEHLASVSHLQCYLEEFHPAKAKKMERGWGLTERLEYLLGIKKQIHDEETKRGGADAMPTPEVIELSWTLELARKKLMVDDKALDYAVLPVPDDGNNVMVQCKVCHEVLPCRKDYVADVWPLHKKTDKHARFARLQRILAQFTFDRVAEEDRMMTELSEESTAGAARWKHVDDRVYGPVCGIRYLRTMGRTNLCSLCGVVCEDVDEHFSSEHHLMRFVCTTAPRDGWQMMFTSKQTRREKLLAMLQVASRENEESGSTKDPCPTSLTWEAVEPESEKLPSFPPVLEQFGFAAQCMSCALCWQCLPVGTDDDAAAVWNEHVLSGDHFDFAARRIAIEYDDQYFVPLASTVKLLEPNSHGKWVTEQVGEVQWKYQTQTDVGLEYVVEDVEQMLAVCTLCARSYPLGDKCQMGLHVRSLQHLQQYMHVANRTMLSMVLDTKKEAECEELMLEWIQRNTVSEVPEIRVYNKKKAEDLQSWPNIKIRTIQVSSLDADIRPIVDCLSALVDKVANDKDEQRAVSAREALQGSFIKEITVTRMALHKPGFALFRCGACDGCIVARTTHLEEDVWVKHIGSEEHRRRAIAFAENKFSPLYFSPLSSTYTVKPFVQKDPAKKVTWRWNALDKTHDLVLAIIGLEELVEKKSEDAMVANEANIENFAAHFFCRVCAVVVGRRAQMLEDHVRSAAHVVNYVNKHYPQTTLELERLDNNDGGKERRRVLATLLKDMKPPTEYCIPVYDPIGESERRQKEAELKQKQREAIKKNEEMRMKAMEERRKKDEE
;
A
#
# COMPACT_ATOMS: atom_id res chain seq x y z
N ASP A 1 48.11 -0.66 38.59
CA ASP A 1 47.52 -1.97 38.26
C ASP A 1 46.41 -1.82 37.24
N TYR A 2 46.77 -2.20 36.01
CA TYR A 2 46.00 -2.41 34.76
C TYR A 2 44.94 -1.38 34.29
N PRO A 3 45.30 -0.54 33.30
CA PRO A 3 44.36 0.04 32.33
C PRO A 3 44.19 -0.88 31.10
N ILE A 4 42.96 -1.01 30.61
CA ILE A 4 42.62 -1.71 29.37
C ILE A 4 42.56 -0.69 28.23
N PHE A 5 43.28 -1.03 27.15
CA PHE A 5 43.39 -0.32 25.88
C PHE A 5 42.08 -0.37 25.07
N VAL A 6 41.69 0.75 24.46
CA VAL A 6 40.80 0.77 23.29
C VAL A 6 41.50 1.59 22.21
N ASP A 7 41.86 0.92 21.12
CA ASP A 7 42.54 1.49 19.97
C ASP A 7 41.61 2.46 19.21
N VAL A 8 42.00 3.74 19.19
CA VAL A 8 41.50 4.74 18.25
C VAL A 8 42.40 4.69 17.03
N VAL A 9 41.94 4.09 15.94
CA VAL A 9 42.62 4.18 14.65
C VAL A 9 42.09 5.40 13.89
N VAL A 10 42.84 6.49 14.00
CA VAL A 10 42.79 7.64 13.09
C VAL A 10 43.53 7.25 11.82
N PHE A 11 42.84 7.18 10.67
CA PHE A 11 43.53 7.18 9.37
C PHE A 11 43.51 8.59 8.79
N SER A 12 44.63 9.27 8.99
CA SER A 12 45.06 10.47 8.30
C SER A 12 45.43 10.16 6.84
N LEU A 13 44.88 10.94 5.92
CA LEU A 13 45.31 11.05 4.53
C LEU A 13 46.74 11.60 4.46
N PRO A 14 47.67 11.02 3.69
CA PRO A 14 48.84 11.74 3.22
C PRO A 14 48.66 12.19 1.77
N LEU A 15 48.82 13.49 1.55
CA LEU A 15 49.31 14.05 0.29
C LEU A 15 50.63 13.36 -0.09
N VAL A 16 50.77 12.94 -1.35
CA VAL A 16 52.08 12.74 -1.98
C VAL A 16 52.06 13.26 -3.43
N MET A 17 52.86 14.29 -3.67
CA MET A 17 53.31 14.75 -4.98
C MET A 17 54.27 13.73 -5.63
N VAL A 18 54.13 13.59 -6.95
CA VAL A 18 55.07 13.17 -8.00
C VAL A 18 56.44 12.63 -7.59
N ALA A 19 56.74 11.38 -7.96
CA ALA A 19 58.09 10.95 -8.34
C ALA A 19 58.06 9.75 -9.32
N ALA A 20 58.70 9.93 -10.47
CA ALA A 20 58.99 8.89 -11.44
C ALA A 20 60.02 7.88 -10.88
N GLY A 21 59.84 6.58 -11.15
CA GLY A 21 60.92 5.60 -11.00
C GLY A 21 60.52 4.18 -10.55
N ARG A 22 60.43 3.26 -11.52
CA ARG A 22 60.68 1.81 -11.45
C ARG A 22 60.37 1.06 -10.14
N ALA A 23 59.34 0.20 -10.19
CA ALA A 23 59.40 -1.13 -9.56
C ALA A 23 58.73 -2.17 -10.47
N LYS A 24 59.54 -3.15 -10.87
CA LYS A 24 59.22 -4.33 -11.68
C LYS A 24 58.62 -5.41 -10.79
N LYS A 25 57.69 -6.19 -11.39
CA LYS A 25 57.24 -7.55 -11.04
C LYS A 25 56.36 -7.70 -9.78
N THR A 26 55.07 -7.90 -10.01
CA THR A 26 54.31 -9.15 -9.72
C THR A 26 52.91 -9.09 -10.36
N ALA A 27 52.81 -9.51 -11.61
CA ALA A 27 51.55 -9.96 -12.22
C ALA A 27 51.89 -11.14 -13.13
N LYS A 28 51.67 -12.37 -12.64
CA LYS A 28 51.74 -13.60 -13.43
C LYS A 28 50.36 -14.22 -13.34
N GLY A 29 49.58 -14.04 -14.40
CA GLY A 29 48.19 -14.51 -14.47
C GLY A 29 47.31 -13.87 -15.54
N ALA A 30 47.87 -13.26 -16.59
CA ALA A 30 47.16 -13.00 -17.83
C ALA A 30 48.01 -13.62 -18.94
N VAL A 31 47.55 -14.71 -19.53
CA VAL A 31 48.13 -15.21 -20.78
C VAL A 31 47.70 -14.18 -21.83
N GLU A 32 48.65 -13.41 -22.36
CA GLU A 32 48.36 -12.57 -23.53
C GLU A 32 47.91 -13.50 -24.65
N ALA A 33 46.67 -13.34 -25.11
CA ALA A 33 46.14 -14.11 -26.23
C ALA A 33 47.06 -13.93 -27.44
N THR A 34 47.39 -15.05 -28.09
CA THR A 34 48.27 -15.02 -29.25
C THR A 34 47.60 -14.30 -30.42
N VAL A 35 48.39 -13.74 -31.36
CA VAL A 35 47.84 -13.02 -32.53
C VAL A 35 46.93 -13.94 -33.37
N ASP A 36 47.20 -15.25 -33.37
CA ASP A 36 46.39 -16.24 -34.07
C ASP A 36 45.04 -16.51 -33.36
N GLU A 37 44.99 -16.47 -32.02
CA GLU A 37 43.74 -16.55 -31.25
C GLU A 37 42.85 -15.31 -31.44
N LEU A 38 43.45 -14.12 -31.54
CA LEU A 38 42.73 -12.86 -31.78
C LEU A 38 42.14 -12.77 -33.19
N LEU A 39 42.71 -13.51 -34.15
CA LEU A 39 42.30 -13.51 -35.56
C LEU A 39 41.62 -14.83 -35.96
N SER A 40 41.01 -15.53 -35.00
CA SER A 40 40.31 -16.79 -35.23
C SER A 40 39.28 -16.69 -36.37
N PRO A 41 39.22 -17.69 -37.28
CA PRO A 41 38.22 -17.73 -38.36
C PRO A 41 36.77 -17.87 -37.85
N GLU A 42 36.56 -18.26 -36.59
CA GLU A 42 35.24 -18.23 -35.96
C GLU A 42 34.73 -16.80 -35.75
N ILE A 43 35.64 -15.87 -35.45
CA ILE A 43 35.34 -14.46 -35.15
C ILE A 43 35.44 -13.59 -36.41
N TRP A 44 36.32 -13.93 -37.34
CA TRP A 44 36.60 -13.11 -38.52
C TRP A 44 36.23 -13.80 -39.83
N ASN A 45 35.40 -13.15 -40.63
CA ASN A 45 35.20 -13.47 -42.04
C ASN A 45 35.88 -12.43 -42.94
N LYS A 46 37.04 -12.78 -43.50
CA LYS A 46 37.90 -11.88 -44.27
C LYS A 46 38.16 -10.59 -43.47
N ASN A 47 37.53 -9.47 -43.85
CA ASN A 47 37.71 -8.15 -43.25
C ASN A 47 36.55 -7.75 -42.33
N GLN A 48 35.61 -8.65 -42.04
CA GLN A 48 34.45 -8.36 -41.19
C GLN A 48 34.48 -9.24 -39.94
N CYS A 49 34.19 -8.63 -38.79
CA CYS A 49 34.03 -9.34 -37.52
C CYS A 49 32.61 -9.92 -37.44
N ASN A 50 32.45 -11.24 -37.29
CA ASN A 50 31.14 -11.90 -37.21
C ASN A 50 30.38 -11.54 -35.92
N VAL A 51 31.09 -11.11 -34.88
CA VAL A 51 30.51 -10.82 -33.56
C VAL A 51 30.11 -9.34 -33.44
N CYS A 52 30.95 -8.44 -33.95
CA CYS A 52 30.72 -7.00 -33.88
C CYS A 52 30.09 -6.43 -35.16
N GLN A 53 30.12 -7.18 -36.27
CA GLN A 53 29.75 -6.75 -37.63
C GLN A 53 30.62 -5.60 -38.21
N ASP A 54 31.68 -5.20 -37.51
CA ASP A 54 32.62 -4.17 -37.95
C ASP A 54 33.53 -4.63 -39.09
N VAL A 55 33.77 -3.72 -40.04
CA VAL A 55 34.71 -3.94 -41.16
C VAL A 55 36.09 -3.38 -40.81
N CYS A 56 37.07 -4.26 -40.62
CA CYS A 56 38.48 -3.95 -40.40
C CYS A 56 39.31 -4.40 -41.61
N THR A 57 39.77 -3.43 -42.41
CA THR A 57 40.46 -3.69 -43.68
C THR A 57 41.93 -4.08 -43.51
N THR A 58 42.56 -3.76 -42.38
CA THR A 58 43.98 -4.06 -42.11
C THR A 58 44.16 -5.03 -40.94
N LYS A 59 45.27 -5.77 -40.92
CA LYS A 59 45.58 -6.69 -39.81
C LYS A 59 45.73 -5.95 -38.47
N ASP A 60 46.34 -4.77 -38.48
CA ASP A 60 46.51 -3.96 -37.27
C ASP A 60 45.17 -3.42 -36.75
N ALA A 61 44.25 -3.04 -37.65
CA ALA A 61 42.90 -2.64 -37.27
C ALA A 61 42.13 -3.81 -36.63
N LYS A 62 42.29 -5.04 -37.13
CA LYS A 62 41.70 -6.24 -36.52
C LYS A 62 42.24 -6.48 -35.12
N ILE A 63 43.57 -6.40 -34.94
CA ILE A 63 44.19 -6.58 -33.63
C ILE A 63 43.75 -5.49 -32.66
N ALA A 64 43.65 -4.23 -33.11
CA ALA A 64 43.16 -3.12 -32.29
C ALA A 64 41.69 -3.33 -31.90
N HIS A 65 40.83 -3.69 -32.85
CA HIS A 65 39.42 -4.02 -32.61
C HIS A 65 39.27 -5.17 -31.61
N SER A 66 40.03 -6.25 -31.77
CA SER A 66 39.96 -7.43 -30.90
C SER A 66 40.43 -7.17 -29.46
N LYS A 67 41.18 -6.08 -29.23
CA LYS A 67 41.59 -5.65 -27.88
C LYS A 67 40.60 -4.67 -27.24
N THR A 68 39.56 -4.23 -27.95
CA THR A 68 38.57 -3.34 -27.36
C THR A 68 37.76 -4.07 -26.29
N PRO A 69 37.40 -3.41 -25.17
CA PRO A 69 36.56 -4.00 -24.13
C PRO A 69 35.21 -4.48 -24.69
N ALA A 70 34.61 -3.70 -25.60
CA ALA A 70 33.35 -4.03 -26.26
C ALA A 70 33.44 -5.34 -27.06
N HIS A 71 34.46 -5.51 -27.89
CA HIS A 71 34.68 -6.76 -28.62
C HIS A 71 34.91 -7.94 -27.66
N THR A 72 35.75 -7.75 -26.65
CA THR A 72 36.08 -8.82 -25.68
C THR A 72 34.83 -9.32 -24.96
N LYS A 73 33.95 -8.41 -24.53
CA LYS A 73 32.65 -8.74 -23.94
C LYS A 73 31.79 -9.52 -24.92
N LYS A 74 31.63 -9.03 -26.16
CA LYS A 74 30.78 -9.71 -27.15
C LYS A 74 31.30 -11.12 -27.49
N VAL A 75 32.62 -11.30 -27.61
CA VAL A 75 33.23 -12.62 -27.84
C VAL A 75 32.97 -13.57 -26.66
N ALA A 76 32.95 -13.06 -25.42
CA ALA A 76 32.63 -13.87 -24.24
C ALA A 76 31.18 -14.38 -24.28
N VAL A 77 30.22 -13.51 -24.63
CA VAL A 77 28.80 -13.88 -24.78
C VAL A 77 28.59 -14.82 -25.98
N PHE A 78 29.28 -14.57 -27.10
CA PHE A 78 29.28 -15.47 -28.25
C PHE A 78 29.77 -16.88 -27.87
N LYS A 79 30.86 -16.98 -27.10
CA LYS A 79 31.37 -18.25 -26.57
C LYS A 79 30.40 -18.91 -25.61
N PHE A 80 29.67 -18.14 -24.81
CA PHE A 80 28.61 -18.67 -23.95
C PHE A 80 27.53 -19.37 -24.78
N PHE A 81 26.99 -18.72 -25.82
CA PHE A 81 25.96 -19.32 -26.67
C PHE A 81 26.48 -20.56 -27.43
N THR A 82 27.68 -20.47 -28.00
CA THR A 82 28.25 -21.55 -28.82
C THR A 82 28.74 -22.76 -28.01
N HIS A 83 29.27 -22.55 -26.79
CA HIS A 83 29.92 -23.63 -26.02
C HIS A 83 29.13 -24.13 -24.81
N ASP A 84 28.37 -23.24 -24.16
CA ASP A 84 27.65 -23.53 -22.92
C ASP A 84 26.15 -23.77 -23.21
N VAL A 85 25.46 -22.84 -23.88
CA VAL A 85 24.00 -22.93 -24.15
C VAL A 85 23.65 -24.10 -25.06
N ALA A 86 24.46 -24.39 -26.08
CA ALA A 86 24.24 -25.53 -26.98
C ALA A 86 24.13 -26.90 -26.28
N LYS A 87 24.51 -26.99 -25.00
CA LYS A 87 24.47 -28.22 -24.19
C LYS A 87 23.37 -28.21 -23.12
N LEU A 88 22.63 -27.10 -22.97
CA LEU A 88 21.62 -26.90 -21.93
C LEU A 88 20.22 -27.09 -22.50
N LYS A 89 19.27 -27.51 -21.65
CA LYS A 89 17.84 -27.51 -21.98
C LYS A 89 17.20 -26.24 -21.42
N CYS A 90 16.37 -25.58 -22.22
CA CYS A 90 15.58 -24.44 -21.77
C CYS A 90 14.60 -24.87 -20.66
N SER A 91 14.41 -24.01 -19.68
CA SER A 91 13.50 -24.24 -18.55
C SER A 91 12.04 -24.10 -19.01
N SER A 92 11.13 -24.81 -18.35
CA SER A 92 9.68 -24.63 -18.53
C SER A 92 9.10 -23.53 -17.62
N LYS A 93 9.94 -22.80 -16.89
CA LYS A 93 9.50 -21.71 -16.02
C LYS A 93 8.99 -20.52 -16.86
N PRO A 94 7.96 -19.80 -16.37
CA PRO A 94 7.53 -18.56 -16.98
C PRO A 94 8.65 -17.51 -16.88
N SER A 95 8.73 -16.64 -17.89
CA SER A 95 9.70 -15.55 -17.94
C SER A 95 9.19 -14.34 -17.16
N GLN A 96 9.95 -13.89 -16.17
CA GLN A 96 9.63 -12.65 -15.46
C GLN A 96 9.85 -11.41 -16.34
N LEU A 97 10.74 -11.50 -17.34
CA LEU A 97 10.93 -10.46 -18.34
C LEU A 97 9.70 -10.31 -19.24
N ALA A 98 9.09 -11.43 -19.68
CA ALA A 98 7.86 -11.40 -20.46
C ALA A 98 6.71 -10.76 -19.68
N ASP A 99 6.51 -11.19 -18.42
CA ASP A 99 5.47 -10.64 -17.54
C ASP A 99 5.66 -9.13 -17.35
N ARG A 100 6.91 -8.67 -17.13
CA ARG A 100 7.22 -7.24 -17.05
C ARG A 100 6.78 -6.45 -18.28
N TYR A 101 7.04 -6.96 -19.49
CA TYR A 101 6.66 -6.26 -20.72
C TYR A 101 5.15 -6.30 -20.96
N LYS A 102 4.48 -7.37 -20.54
CA LYS A 102 3.02 -7.52 -20.62
C LYS A 102 2.33 -6.54 -19.68
N ASP A 103 2.76 -6.51 -18.42
CA ASP A 103 2.19 -5.63 -17.39
C ASP A 103 2.38 -4.15 -17.72
N ARG A 104 3.51 -3.80 -18.36
CA ARG A 104 3.83 -2.41 -18.73
C ARG A 104 3.26 -1.98 -20.08
N GLY A 105 2.70 -2.90 -20.87
CA GLY A 105 2.23 -2.60 -22.23
C GLY A 105 3.32 -2.01 -23.15
N HIS A 106 4.57 -2.43 -22.96
CA HIS A 106 5.71 -1.86 -23.68
C HIS A 106 5.84 -2.44 -25.10
N GLU A 107 6.07 -1.56 -26.07
CA GLU A 107 6.45 -1.95 -27.44
C GLU A 107 7.86 -2.57 -27.42
N ALA A 108 8.00 -3.87 -27.69
CA ALA A 108 9.28 -4.54 -27.86
C ALA A 108 9.28 -5.45 -29.08
N ILE A 109 10.39 -5.42 -29.81
CA ILE A 109 10.74 -6.37 -30.88
C ILE A 109 12.06 -7.01 -30.47
N GLY A 110 12.31 -8.26 -30.87
CA GLY A 110 13.54 -8.96 -30.51
C GLY A 110 13.57 -9.55 -29.10
N LEU A 111 12.43 -9.62 -28.40
CA LEU A 111 12.32 -10.33 -27.11
C LEU A 111 12.60 -11.83 -27.25
N ASP A 112 12.26 -12.42 -28.39
CA ASP A 112 12.61 -13.78 -28.79
C ASP A 112 14.11 -14.01 -28.99
N CYS A 113 14.89 -12.94 -29.20
CA CYS A 113 16.35 -13.00 -29.26
C CYS A 113 17.00 -12.92 -27.86
N MET A 114 16.20 -12.64 -26.82
CA MET A 114 16.65 -12.50 -25.44
C MET A 114 16.55 -13.83 -24.70
N HIS A 115 17.52 -14.09 -23.84
CA HIS A 115 17.56 -15.25 -22.96
C HIS A 115 17.58 -14.75 -21.52
N GLU A 116 16.58 -15.12 -20.74
CA GLU A 116 16.52 -14.85 -19.30
C GLU A 116 17.36 -15.88 -18.55
N LEU A 117 18.37 -15.41 -17.83
CA LEU A 117 19.33 -16.27 -17.14
C LEU A 117 18.95 -16.37 -15.66
N VAL A 118 18.61 -17.58 -15.22
CA VAL A 118 18.21 -17.85 -13.83
C VAL A 118 19.35 -18.56 -13.11
N PHE A 119 19.77 -18.00 -11.97
CA PHE A 119 20.84 -18.53 -11.15
C PHE A 119 20.34 -18.85 -9.74
N SER A 120 21.05 -19.71 -9.01
CA SER A 120 20.73 -19.98 -7.60
C SER A 120 20.92 -18.78 -6.67
N PHE A 121 21.66 -17.75 -7.11
CA PHE A 121 21.91 -16.52 -6.35
C PHE A 121 21.06 -15.33 -6.83
N ALA A 122 20.38 -15.46 -7.98
CA ALA A 122 19.57 -14.42 -8.59
C ALA A 122 18.47 -15.08 -9.42
N GLU A 123 17.24 -14.97 -8.94
CA GLU A 123 16.08 -15.58 -9.59
C GLU A 123 15.60 -14.81 -10.84
N SER A 124 16.07 -13.58 -11.04
CA SER A 124 15.70 -12.74 -12.18
C SER A 124 16.67 -11.58 -12.43
N GLY A 125 16.46 -10.87 -13.55
CA GLY A 125 17.20 -9.66 -13.93
C GLY A 125 18.42 -9.92 -14.82
N TRP A 126 19.01 -11.11 -14.79
CA TRP A 126 20.13 -11.46 -15.67
C TRP A 126 19.66 -11.89 -17.05
N TRP A 127 20.39 -11.45 -18.08
CA TRP A 127 19.99 -11.64 -19.46
C TRP A 127 21.17 -11.71 -20.42
N ALA A 128 20.97 -12.37 -21.55
CA ALA A 128 21.87 -12.33 -22.70
C ALA A 128 21.08 -12.25 -24.01
N CYS A 129 21.62 -11.53 -24.99
CA CYS A 129 21.05 -11.37 -26.32
C CYS A 129 21.88 -12.17 -27.33
N SER A 130 21.27 -13.15 -28.00
CA SER A 130 21.94 -13.99 -29.00
C SER A 130 22.23 -13.24 -30.29
N LEU A 131 21.39 -12.25 -30.62
CA LEU A 131 21.53 -11.43 -31.82
C LEU A 131 22.72 -10.46 -31.73
N CYS A 132 22.83 -9.75 -30.60
CA CYS A 132 23.85 -8.71 -30.41
C CYS A 132 25.13 -9.19 -29.73
N ASN A 133 25.12 -10.41 -29.18
CA ASN A 133 26.15 -10.96 -28.29
C ASN A 133 26.42 -10.03 -27.09
N ASP A 134 25.37 -9.57 -26.42
CA ASP A 134 25.49 -8.70 -25.23
C ASP A 134 24.80 -9.34 -24.03
N ALA A 135 25.17 -8.91 -22.82
CA ALA A 135 24.63 -9.44 -21.57
C ALA A 135 24.61 -8.39 -20.47
N GLY A 136 23.68 -8.56 -19.53
CA GLY A 136 23.48 -7.68 -18.39
C GLY A 136 22.83 -8.39 -17.19
N HIS A 137 22.59 -7.63 -16.13
CA HIS A 137 22.07 -8.12 -14.84
C HIS A 137 20.86 -7.35 -14.31
N THR A 138 20.35 -6.37 -15.07
CA THR A 138 19.09 -5.68 -14.75
C THR A 138 18.18 -5.57 -15.97
N TYR A 139 16.87 -5.50 -15.73
CA TYR A 139 15.90 -5.26 -16.79
C TYR A 139 15.97 -3.86 -17.40
N ASP A 140 16.48 -2.86 -16.68
CA ASP A 140 16.63 -1.53 -17.28
C ASP A 140 17.73 -1.52 -18.35
N GLN A 141 18.74 -2.39 -18.21
CA GLN A 141 19.73 -2.66 -19.25
C GLN A 141 19.13 -3.45 -20.43
N VAL A 142 18.17 -4.36 -20.20
CA VAL A 142 17.43 -5.02 -21.29
C VAL A 142 16.69 -4.01 -22.13
N ASP A 143 15.90 -3.16 -21.47
CA ASP A 143 15.11 -2.17 -22.17
C ASP A 143 16.01 -1.17 -22.93
N GLU A 144 17.17 -0.79 -22.38
CA GLU A 144 18.21 0.00 -23.05
C GLU A 144 18.73 -0.71 -24.30
N HIS A 145 19.08 -1.98 -24.14
CA HIS A 145 19.59 -2.81 -25.22
C HIS A 145 18.58 -2.93 -26.37
N LEU A 146 17.34 -3.31 -26.07
CA LEU A 146 16.25 -3.49 -27.06
C LEU A 146 15.84 -2.17 -27.75
N ALA A 147 16.14 -1.02 -27.15
CA ALA A 147 15.91 0.29 -27.76
C ALA A 147 17.12 0.84 -28.53
N SER A 148 18.29 0.19 -28.43
CA SER A 148 19.52 0.68 -29.05
C SER A 148 19.48 0.59 -30.58
N VAL A 149 20.15 1.53 -31.25
CA VAL A 149 20.32 1.52 -32.71
C VAL A 149 20.95 0.21 -33.17
N SER A 150 21.96 -0.26 -32.43
CA SER A 150 22.66 -1.51 -32.69
C SER A 150 21.71 -2.71 -32.72
N HIS A 151 20.87 -2.88 -31.69
CA HIS A 151 19.93 -4.00 -31.61
C HIS A 151 18.87 -3.92 -32.70
N LEU A 152 18.19 -2.77 -32.82
CA LEU A 152 17.10 -2.60 -33.77
C LEU A 152 17.58 -2.80 -35.21
N GLN A 153 18.77 -2.29 -35.54
CA GLN A 153 19.37 -2.49 -36.86
C GLN A 153 19.66 -3.98 -37.13
N CYS A 154 20.33 -4.68 -36.20
CA CYS A 154 20.62 -6.11 -36.36
C CYS A 154 19.32 -6.93 -36.52
N TYR A 155 18.28 -6.58 -35.75
CA TYR A 155 16.99 -7.28 -35.80
C TYR A 155 16.31 -7.09 -37.16
N LEU A 156 16.32 -5.87 -37.69
CA LEU A 156 15.77 -5.61 -39.02
C LEU A 156 16.59 -6.29 -40.13
N GLU A 157 17.91 -6.32 -40.02
CA GLU A 157 18.75 -6.97 -41.03
C GLU A 157 18.50 -8.48 -41.11
N GLU A 158 18.30 -9.13 -39.96
CA GLU A 158 18.05 -10.57 -39.87
C GLU A 158 16.60 -10.95 -40.22
N PHE A 159 15.61 -10.30 -39.59
CA PHE A 159 14.20 -10.74 -39.66
C PHE A 159 13.35 -9.92 -40.63
N HIS A 160 13.75 -8.68 -40.93
CA HIS A 160 13.00 -7.79 -41.82
C HIS A 160 13.88 -7.11 -42.88
N PRO A 161 14.64 -7.87 -43.70
CA PRO A 161 15.66 -7.32 -44.59
C PRO A 161 15.09 -6.32 -45.63
N ALA A 162 13.81 -6.43 -45.97
CA ALA A 162 13.13 -5.47 -46.84
C ALA A 162 12.92 -4.10 -46.18
N LYS A 163 12.67 -4.05 -44.86
CA LYS A 163 12.61 -2.82 -44.08
C LYS A 163 14.02 -2.26 -43.87
N ALA A 164 15.01 -3.12 -43.57
CA ALA A 164 16.41 -2.70 -43.43
C ALA A 164 16.99 -2.03 -44.69
N LYS A 165 16.70 -2.56 -45.89
CA LYS A 165 17.16 -1.99 -47.18
C LYS A 165 16.67 -0.57 -47.48
N LYS A 166 15.64 -0.09 -46.76
CA LYS A 166 15.14 1.29 -46.92
C LYS A 166 15.98 2.32 -46.16
N MET A 167 16.88 1.89 -45.26
CA MET A 167 17.82 2.79 -44.59
C MET A 167 18.88 3.27 -45.58
N GLU A 168 19.02 4.60 -45.72
CA GLU A 168 20.00 5.16 -46.65
C GLU A 168 21.40 5.20 -46.03
N ARG A 169 22.43 4.92 -46.84
CA ARG A 169 23.83 4.90 -46.38
C ARG A 169 24.34 6.26 -45.89
N GLY A 170 23.71 7.36 -46.32
CA GLY A 170 24.07 8.73 -45.97
C GLY A 170 23.43 9.26 -44.69
N TRP A 171 22.48 8.53 -44.09
CA TRP A 171 21.79 9.01 -42.91
C TRP A 171 22.72 9.18 -41.72
N GLY A 172 22.57 10.30 -41.02
CA GLY A 172 23.15 10.54 -39.71
C GLY A 172 22.55 9.63 -38.64
N LEU A 173 23.12 9.65 -37.43
CA LEU A 173 22.69 8.77 -36.36
C LEU A 173 21.24 9.03 -35.93
N THR A 174 20.85 10.31 -35.84
CA THR A 174 19.48 10.72 -35.48
C THR A 174 18.44 10.22 -36.47
N GLU A 175 18.68 10.40 -37.77
CA GLU A 175 17.76 9.96 -38.83
C GLU A 175 17.56 8.44 -38.79
N ARG A 176 18.64 7.68 -38.56
CA ARG A 176 18.57 6.22 -38.38
C ARG A 176 17.76 5.85 -37.16
N LEU A 177 18.02 6.48 -36.01
CA LEU A 177 17.30 6.18 -34.77
C LEU A 177 15.79 6.43 -34.92
N GLU A 178 15.40 7.58 -35.49
CA GLU A 178 13.99 7.91 -35.69
C GLU A 178 13.29 6.90 -36.63
N TYR A 179 13.96 6.51 -37.71
CA TYR A 179 13.46 5.47 -38.60
C TYR A 179 13.26 4.13 -37.88
N LEU A 180 14.27 3.68 -37.12
CA LEU A 180 14.24 2.42 -36.40
C LEU A 180 13.14 2.37 -35.34
N LEU A 181 12.94 3.45 -34.57
CA LEU A 181 11.87 3.56 -33.59
C LEU A 181 10.48 3.56 -34.25
N GLY A 182 10.32 4.24 -35.38
CA GLY A 182 9.06 4.22 -36.14
C GLY A 182 8.73 2.83 -36.70
N ILE A 183 9.73 2.13 -37.24
CA ILE A 183 9.55 0.76 -37.75
C ILE A 183 9.28 -0.24 -36.63
N LYS A 184 9.91 -0.08 -35.47
CA LYS A 184 9.67 -0.92 -34.29
C LYS A 184 8.19 -0.93 -33.92
N LYS A 185 7.58 0.25 -33.83
CA LYS A 185 6.15 0.39 -33.55
C LYS A 185 5.29 -0.30 -34.60
N GLN A 186 5.62 -0.09 -35.88
CA GLN A 186 4.90 -0.72 -36.98
C GLN A 186 4.94 -2.27 -36.90
N ILE A 187 6.10 -2.85 -36.60
CA ILE A 187 6.25 -4.31 -36.45
C ILE A 187 5.42 -4.81 -35.28
N HIS A 188 5.51 -4.15 -34.13
CA HIS A 188 4.75 -4.52 -32.94
C HIS A 188 3.24 -4.51 -33.19
N ASP A 189 2.72 -3.49 -33.89
CA ASP A 189 1.31 -3.40 -34.29
C ASP A 189 0.91 -4.52 -35.27
N GLU A 190 1.79 -4.88 -36.21
CA GLU A 190 1.59 -5.97 -37.18
C GLU A 190 1.51 -7.33 -36.48
N GLU A 191 2.37 -7.58 -35.48
CA GLU A 191 2.40 -8.82 -34.69
C GLU A 191 1.18 -8.94 -33.78
N THR A 192 0.82 -7.86 -33.07
CA THR A 192 -0.35 -7.82 -32.18
C THR A 192 -1.65 -8.10 -32.94
N LYS A 193 -1.82 -7.53 -34.14
CA LYS A 193 -2.99 -7.78 -35.00
C LYS A 193 -3.08 -9.22 -35.51
N ARG A 194 -1.95 -9.92 -35.65
CA ARG A 194 -1.89 -11.30 -36.16
C ARG A 194 -2.11 -12.35 -35.07
N GLY A 195 -1.66 -12.11 -33.84
CA GLY A 195 -1.68 -13.12 -32.77
C GLY A 195 -2.73 -12.93 -31.67
N GLY A 196 -3.44 -11.79 -31.60
CA GLY A 196 -4.36 -11.50 -30.49
C GLY A 196 -3.63 -11.12 -29.19
N ALA A 197 -4.32 -11.15 -28.04
CA ALA A 197 -3.78 -10.70 -26.75
C ALA A 197 -2.58 -11.53 -26.21
N ASP A 198 -2.33 -12.72 -26.78
CA ASP A 198 -1.22 -13.63 -26.42
C ASP A 198 -0.06 -13.59 -27.44
N ALA A 199 0.01 -12.57 -28.31
CA ALA A 199 0.96 -12.49 -29.42
C ALA A 199 2.40 -12.08 -29.05
N MET A 200 2.68 -11.72 -27.78
CA MET A 200 4.01 -11.22 -27.43
C MET A 200 5.08 -12.31 -27.53
N PRO A 201 6.21 -12.05 -28.22
CA PRO A 201 7.34 -12.96 -28.22
C PRO A 201 7.87 -13.16 -26.80
N THR A 202 8.11 -14.42 -26.41
CA THR A 202 8.62 -14.77 -25.08
C THR A 202 10.11 -15.10 -25.15
N PRO A 203 10.94 -14.52 -24.27
CA PRO A 203 12.36 -14.86 -24.18
C PRO A 203 12.52 -16.28 -23.63
N GLU A 204 13.58 -16.98 -24.04
CA GLU A 204 13.89 -18.31 -23.52
C GLU A 204 14.50 -18.22 -22.11
N VAL A 205 14.03 -19.06 -21.19
CA VAL A 205 14.57 -19.12 -19.82
C VAL A 205 15.65 -20.19 -19.73
N ILE A 206 16.87 -19.81 -19.35
CA ILE A 206 18.01 -20.72 -19.16
C ILE A 206 18.38 -20.77 -17.67
N GLU A 207 18.31 -21.96 -17.09
CA GLU A 207 18.77 -22.20 -15.71
C GLU A 207 20.25 -22.60 -15.67
N LEU A 208 21.04 -21.86 -14.90
CA LEU A 208 22.48 -22.03 -14.77
C LEU A 208 22.86 -22.26 -13.30
N SER A 209 23.62 -23.32 -13.04
CA SER A 209 24.15 -23.65 -11.71
C SER A 209 25.49 -22.97 -11.42
N TRP A 210 25.72 -21.77 -11.96
CA TRP A 210 26.99 -21.04 -11.81
C TRP A 210 27.04 -20.26 -10.49
N THR A 211 28.26 -20.05 -9.97
CA THR A 211 28.47 -19.06 -8.91
C THR A 211 28.48 -17.66 -9.49
N LEU A 212 28.27 -16.66 -8.63
CA LEU A 212 28.28 -15.25 -9.03
C LEU A 212 29.63 -14.84 -9.64
N GLU A 213 30.77 -15.27 -9.10
CA GLU A 213 32.08 -14.94 -9.72
C GLU A 213 32.26 -15.57 -11.10
N LEU A 214 31.73 -16.78 -11.31
CA LEU A 214 31.81 -17.44 -12.60
C LEU A 214 30.94 -16.74 -13.64
N ALA A 215 29.71 -16.34 -13.28
CA ALA A 215 28.81 -15.57 -14.14
C ALA A 215 29.44 -14.24 -14.57
N ARG A 216 29.96 -13.46 -13.61
CA ARG A 216 30.72 -12.22 -13.86
C ARG A 216 31.84 -12.43 -14.87
N LYS A 217 32.64 -13.49 -14.67
CA LYS A 217 33.79 -13.78 -15.51
C LYS A 217 33.39 -14.22 -16.92
N LYS A 218 32.39 -15.10 -17.06
CA LYS A 218 31.99 -15.68 -18.34
C LYS A 218 31.17 -14.73 -19.21
N LEU A 219 30.31 -13.90 -18.61
CA LEU A 219 29.47 -12.95 -19.33
C LEU A 219 30.10 -11.54 -19.38
N MET A 220 31.20 -11.33 -18.66
CA MET A 220 31.86 -10.02 -18.49
C MET A 220 30.88 -8.92 -18.05
N VAL A 221 30.01 -9.26 -17.10
CA VAL A 221 29.03 -8.35 -16.49
C VAL A 221 29.62 -7.78 -15.20
N ASP A 222 29.59 -6.45 -15.06
CA ASP A 222 29.86 -5.76 -13.80
C ASP A 222 28.52 -5.42 -13.13
N ASP A 223 28.17 -6.22 -12.13
CA ASP A 223 26.98 -6.10 -11.28
C ASP A 223 27.27 -5.43 -9.93
N LYS A 224 28.51 -4.95 -9.71
CA LYS A 224 28.87 -4.26 -8.46
C LYS A 224 28.41 -2.81 -8.46
N ALA A 225 28.17 -2.22 -9.64
CA ALA A 225 27.62 -0.88 -9.77
C ALA A 225 26.10 -0.93 -9.56
N LEU A 226 25.66 -0.69 -8.32
CA LEU A 226 24.24 -0.47 -8.05
C LEU A 226 23.74 0.77 -8.82
N ASP A 227 22.52 0.70 -9.33
CA ASP A 227 21.78 1.82 -9.95
C ASP A 227 21.41 2.93 -8.93
N TYR A 228 21.77 2.74 -7.66
CA TYR A 228 21.56 3.67 -6.56
C TYR A 228 22.75 3.71 -5.60
N ALA A 229 22.79 4.74 -4.76
CA ALA A 229 23.66 4.83 -3.59
C ALA A 229 22.81 4.78 -2.31
N VAL A 230 23.30 4.07 -1.29
CA VAL A 230 22.70 4.08 0.05
C VAL A 230 23.60 4.90 0.96
N LEU A 231 23.05 5.99 1.48
CA LEU A 231 23.77 6.94 2.31
C LEU A 231 23.23 6.85 3.74
N PRO A 232 24.10 6.67 4.76
CA PRO A 232 23.65 6.61 6.15
C PRO A 232 23.11 7.97 6.59
N VAL A 233 22.13 7.96 7.50
CA VAL A 233 21.66 9.17 8.17
C VAL A 233 22.48 9.34 9.47
N PRO A 234 23.22 10.46 9.63
CA PRO A 234 23.89 10.77 10.89
C PRO A 234 22.92 10.72 12.08
N ASP A 235 23.36 10.05 13.15
CA ASP A 235 22.63 9.88 14.41
C ASP A 235 21.31 9.08 14.31
N ASP A 236 21.05 8.41 13.18
CA ASP A 236 19.91 7.52 12.98
C ASP A 236 20.37 6.18 12.38
N GLY A 237 20.39 5.13 13.22
CA GLY A 237 20.82 3.79 12.80
C GLY A 237 19.78 3.00 12.01
N ASN A 238 18.52 3.45 12.00
CA ASN A 238 17.40 2.76 11.37
C ASN A 238 17.12 3.25 9.95
N ASN A 239 17.39 4.53 9.70
CA ASN A 239 17.07 5.17 8.44
C ASN A 239 18.30 5.41 7.54
N VAL A 240 18.06 5.38 6.24
CA VAL A 240 19.04 5.64 5.18
C VAL A 240 18.43 6.55 4.12
N MET A 241 19.28 7.15 3.31
CA MET A 241 18.89 7.87 2.13
C MET A 241 19.29 7.09 0.88
N VAL A 242 18.33 6.73 0.04
CA VAL A 242 18.56 6.04 -1.23
C VAL A 242 18.57 7.07 -2.35
N GLN A 243 19.70 7.21 -3.03
CA GLN A 243 19.85 8.13 -4.16
C GLN A 243 19.86 7.34 -5.46
N CYS A 244 18.88 7.58 -6.32
CA CYS A 244 18.83 6.99 -7.66
C CYS A 244 19.88 7.61 -8.57
N LYS A 245 20.67 6.80 -9.27
CA LYS A 245 21.67 7.30 -10.24
C LYS A 245 21.08 7.63 -11.61
N VAL A 246 19.86 7.15 -11.89
CA VAL A 246 19.17 7.34 -13.19
C VAL A 246 18.35 8.63 -13.20
N CYS A 247 17.47 8.82 -12.22
CA CYS A 247 16.58 9.98 -12.15
C CYS A 247 16.97 11.00 -11.09
N HIS A 248 18.07 10.76 -10.36
CA HIS A 248 18.61 11.64 -9.31
C HIS A 248 17.65 11.91 -8.16
N GLU A 249 16.57 11.13 -8.03
CA GLU A 249 15.69 11.20 -6.88
C GLU A 249 16.36 10.68 -5.62
N VAL A 250 15.95 11.29 -4.52
CA VAL A 250 16.47 11.03 -3.19
C VAL A 250 15.30 10.57 -2.33
N LEU A 251 15.41 9.35 -1.82
CA LEU A 251 14.33 8.60 -1.21
C LEU A 251 14.70 8.30 0.26
N PRO A 252 14.00 8.89 1.24
CA PRO A 252 14.15 8.46 2.62
C PRO A 252 13.61 7.04 2.72
N CYS A 253 14.35 6.14 3.38
CA CYS A 253 13.97 4.74 3.48
C CYS A 253 14.51 4.17 4.78
N ARG A 254 13.82 3.20 5.40
CA ARG A 254 14.47 2.44 6.45
C ARG A 254 15.49 1.46 5.86
N LYS A 255 16.56 1.21 6.60
CA LYS A 255 17.69 0.38 6.16
C LYS A 255 17.27 -1.05 5.79
N ASP A 256 16.28 -1.59 6.49
CA ASP A 256 15.71 -2.93 6.29
C ASP A 256 14.84 -3.04 5.03
N TYR A 257 14.25 -1.94 4.55
CA TYR A 257 13.31 -1.95 3.41
C TYR A 257 13.91 -1.51 2.07
N VAL A 258 15.21 -1.23 1.99
CA VAL A 258 15.84 -0.75 0.74
C VAL A 258 15.60 -1.70 -0.43
N ALA A 259 15.67 -3.01 -0.19
CA ALA A 259 15.46 -4.03 -1.22
C ALA A 259 14.01 -4.08 -1.73
N ASP A 260 13.03 -3.70 -0.90
CA ASP A 260 11.61 -3.70 -1.24
C ASP A 260 11.18 -2.39 -1.91
N VAL A 261 11.74 -1.27 -1.45
CA VAL A 261 11.45 0.09 -1.96
C VAL A 261 12.05 0.30 -3.35
N TRP A 262 13.23 -0.26 -3.63
CA TRP A 262 13.92 -0.01 -4.88
C TRP A 262 13.15 -0.49 -6.13
N PRO A 263 12.57 -1.72 -6.16
CA PRO A 263 11.68 -2.15 -7.23
C PRO A 263 10.45 -1.25 -7.42
N LEU A 264 9.88 -0.70 -6.34
CA LEU A 264 8.74 0.24 -6.41
C LEU A 264 9.16 1.55 -7.08
N HIS A 265 10.30 2.12 -6.66
CA HIS A 265 10.84 3.33 -7.29
C HIS A 265 11.06 3.16 -8.80
N LYS A 266 11.55 1.99 -9.26
CA LYS A 266 11.75 1.68 -10.68
C LYS A 266 10.45 1.60 -11.50
N LYS A 267 9.29 1.52 -10.86
CA LYS A 267 7.97 1.57 -11.51
C LYS A 267 7.42 2.99 -11.64
N THR A 268 8.01 3.98 -10.96
CA THR A 268 7.53 5.36 -11.05
C THR A 268 7.71 5.92 -12.46
N ASP A 269 6.72 6.69 -12.94
CA ASP A 269 6.75 7.30 -14.28
C ASP A 269 7.97 8.18 -14.49
N LYS A 270 8.40 8.88 -13.43
CA LYS A 270 9.58 9.72 -13.46
C LYS A 270 10.85 8.89 -13.65
N HIS A 271 11.03 7.80 -12.90
CA HIS A 271 12.17 6.90 -13.14
C HIS A 271 12.14 6.35 -14.56
N ALA A 272 10.99 5.86 -15.02
CA ALA A 272 10.83 5.29 -16.35
C ALA A 272 11.16 6.31 -17.45
N ARG A 273 10.73 7.57 -17.31
CA ARG A 273 11.05 8.66 -18.24
C ARG A 273 12.54 8.97 -18.27
N PHE A 274 13.17 9.17 -17.11
CA PHE A 274 14.61 9.44 -17.05
C PHE A 274 15.43 8.27 -17.60
N ALA A 275 15.01 7.03 -17.34
CA ALA A 275 15.62 5.86 -17.96
C ALA A 275 15.53 5.93 -19.49
N ARG A 276 14.36 6.23 -20.07
CA ARG A 276 14.21 6.41 -21.53
C ARG A 276 15.06 7.54 -22.09
N LEU A 277 15.12 8.69 -21.41
CA LEU A 277 15.94 9.83 -21.80
C LEU A 277 17.44 9.46 -21.82
N GLN A 278 17.94 8.84 -20.76
CA GLN A 278 19.34 8.41 -20.68
C GLN A 278 19.70 7.36 -21.74
N ARG A 279 18.77 6.45 -22.07
CA ARG A 279 18.95 5.45 -23.14
C ARG A 279 19.14 6.07 -24.51
N ILE A 280 18.37 7.12 -24.84
CA ILE A 280 18.51 7.85 -26.09
C ILE A 280 19.83 8.60 -26.12
N LEU A 281 20.17 9.31 -25.04
CA LEU A 281 21.44 10.04 -24.93
C LEU A 281 22.66 9.12 -25.06
N ALA A 282 22.60 7.90 -24.50
CA ALA A 282 23.68 6.92 -24.57
C ALA A 282 24.01 6.46 -26.01
N GLN A 283 23.13 6.70 -26.98
CA GLN A 283 23.43 6.41 -28.39
C GLN A 283 24.45 7.39 -28.98
N PHE A 284 24.59 8.59 -28.40
CA PHE A 284 25.41 9.67 -28.94
C PHE A 284 26.75 9.78 -28.21
N THR A 285 27.79 10.14 -28.98
CA THR A 285 29.08 10.53 -28.40
C THR A 285 29.11 12.04 -28.23
N PHE A 286 29.41 12.50 -27.03
CA PHE A 286 29.50 13.92 -26.72
C PHE A 286 30.97 14.33 -26.55
N ASP A 287 31.38 15.33 -27.32
CA ASP A 287 32.66 16.00 -27.15
C ASP A 287 32.57 16.94 -25.94
N ARG A 288 33.62 16.93 -25.11
CA ARG A 288 33.69 17.81 -23.95
C ARG A 288 33.91 19.25 -24.38
N VAL A 289 33.14 20.16 -23.83
CA VAL A 289 33.25 21.60 -24.08
C VAL A 289 33.49 22.30 -22.74
N ALA A 290 34.61 23.02 -22.66
CA ALA A 290 34.88 23.92 -21.55
C ALA A 290 33.98 25.17 -21.70
N GLU A 291 32.81 25.14 -21.06
CA GLU A 291 31.91 26.30 -20.93
C GLU A 291 32.38 27.29 -19.85
N GLU A 292 33.38 26.89 -19.05
CA GLU A 292 33.91 27.67 -17.93
C GLU A 292 34.37 29.07 -18.35
N ASP A 293 35.17 29.19 -19.43
CA ASP A 293 35.65 30.49 -19.89
C ASP A 293 34.54 31.39 -20.43
N ARG A 294 33.53 30.85 -21.13
CA ARG A 294 32.44 31.66 -21.72
C ARG A 294 31.51 32.22 -20.65
N MET A 295 31.04 31.34 -19.75
CA MET A 295 30.11 31.72 -18.68
C MET A 295 30.80 32.61 -17.64
N MET A 296 32.08 32.36 -17.32
CA MET A 296 32.85 33.20 -16.41
C MET A 296 33.22 34.56 -17.02
N THR A 297 33.45 34.66 -18.34
CA THR A 297 33.74 35.95 -18.98
C THR A 297 32.52 36.87 -18.95
N GLU A 298 31.32 36.35 -19.24
CA GLU A 298 30.06 37.14 -19.19
C GLU A 298 29.66 37.50 -17.74
N LEU A 299 29.97 36.65 -16.75
CA LEU A 299 29.77 36.94 -15.32
C LEU A 299 30.83 37.91 -14.74
N SER A 300 32.03 37.97 -15.32
CA SER A 300 33.14 38.80 -14.82
C SER A 300 32.95 40.30 -15.05
N GLU A 301 32.17 40.68 -16.06
CA GLU A 301 31.90 42.10 -16.36
C GLU A 301 30.87 42.72 -15.39
N GLU A 302 30.05 41.93 -14.69
CA GLU A 302 29.05 42.39 -13.69
C GLU A 302 29.40 42.10 -12.21
N SER A 303 30.49 41.36 -11.90
CA SER A 303 30.76 40.85 -10.54
C SER A 303 32.14 41.20 -9.97
N THR A 304 32.35 42.46 -9.63
CA THR A 304 33.52 42.91 -8.84
C THR A 304 33.52 42.48 -7.36
N ALA A 305 32.72 41.47 -6.96
CA ALA A 305 32.71 40.91 -5.60
C ALA A 305 32.32 39.42 -5.62
N GLY A 306 33.31 38.53 -5.65
CA GLY A 306 33.17 37.07 -5.87
C GLY A 306 32.47 36.24 -4.78
N ALA A 307 31.22 36.55 -4.43
CA ALA A 307 30.34 35.67 -3.64
C ALA A 307 29.13 35.25 -4.47
N ALA A 308 28.69 33.99 -4.38
CA ALA A 308 27.38 33.65 -4.97
C ALA A 308 26.29 34.45 -4.29
N ARG A 309 25.38 34.98 -5.10
CA ARG A 309 24.22 35.74 -4.69
C ARG A 309 23.04 35.38 -5.58
N TRP A 310 21.84 35.62 -5.06
CA TRP A 310 20.64 35.60 -5.89
C TRP A 310 20.54 36.92 -6.69
N LYS A 311 20.34 36.83 -8.00
CA LYS A 311 20.01 37.93 -8.92
C LYS A 311 18.49 38.02 -9.06
N HIS A 312 17.95 39.23 -8.95
CA HIS A 312 16.52 39.50 -9.10
C HIS A 312 16.29 40.20 -10.44
N VAL A 313 15.48 39.61 -11.31
CA VAL A 313 15.11 40.16 -12.63
C VAL A 313 13.59 40.08 -12.72
N ASP A 314 12.93 41.24 -12.73
CA ASP A 314 11.46 41.33 -12.62
C ASP A 314 10.92 40.50 -11.43
N ASP A 315 9.99 39.58 -11.68
CA ASP A 315 9.42 38.65 -10.68
C ASP A 315 10.23 37.35 -10.51
N ARG A 316 11.39 37.23 -11.18
CA ARG A 316 12.23 36.03 -11.20
C ARG A 316 13.48 36.21 -10.34
N VAL A 317 13.95 35.09 -9.80
CA VAL A 317 15.11 35.06 -8.89
C VAL A 317 16.02 33.92 -9.29
N TYR A 318 17.23 34.26 -9.71
CA TYR A 318 18.25 33.36 -10.26
C TYR A 318 19.45 33.28 -9.33
N GLY A 319 19.98 32.08 -9.09
CA GLY A 319 21.13 31.82 -8.25
C GLY A 319 22.45 31.87 -9.02
N PRO A 320 23.54 31.37 -8.43
CA PRO A 320 24.75 31.09 -9.21
C PRO A 320 24.50 29.94 -10.19
N VAL A 321 25.10 29.98 -11.36
CA VAL A 321 25.10 28.85 -12.31
C VAL A 321 25.90 27.69 -11.72
N CYS A 322 25.32 26.49 -11.66
CA CYS A 322 25.97 25.27 -11.17
C CYS A 322 25.49 24.05 -11.96
N GLY A 323 26.31 23.00 -12.05
CA GLY A 323 25.89 21.71 -12.62
C GLY A 323 25.99 21.59 -14.15
N ILE A 324 26.76 22.44 -14.83
CA ILE A 324 26.89 22.49 -16.29
C ILE A 324 27.30 21.15 -16.94
N ARG A 325 27.96 20.24 -16.21
CA ARG A 325 28.23 18.86 -16.66
C ARG A 325 27.00 18.09 -17.14
N TYR A 326 25.81 18.49 -16.69
CA TYR A 326 24.54 17.87 -17.08
C TYR A 326 23.96 18.45 -18.37
N LEU A 327 24.54 19.52 -18.91
CA LEU A 327 24.20 20.10 -20.21
C LEU A 327 24.65 19.17 -21.35
N ARG A 328 23.71 18.89 -22.25
CA ARG A 328 23.92 18.17 -23.50
C ARG A 328 23.42 19.04 -24.65
N THR A 329 24.34 19.49 -25.49
CA THR A 329 24.01 20.25 -26.70
C THR A 329 24.00 19.32 -27.90
N MET A 330 22.85 19.20 -28.56
CA MET A 330 22.65 18.37 -29.75
C MET A 330 22.25 19.24 -30.93
N GLY A 331 23.22 19.55 -31.80
CA GLY A 331 23.03 20.50 -32.90
C GLY A 331 22.76 21.91 -32.37
N ARG A 332 21.48 22.32 -32.32
CA ARG A 332 21.03 23.62 -31.77
C ARG A 332 20.21 23.50 -30.49
N THR A 333 19.90 22.28 -30.05
CA THR A 333 19.04 22.04 -28.89
C THR A 333 19.89 21.81 -27.66
N ASN A 334 19.58 22.52 -26.58
CA ASN A 334 20.20 22.35 -25.28
C ASN A 334 19.30 21.52 -24.37
N LEU A 335 19.85 20.50 -23.73
CA LEU A 335 19.12 19.61 -22.84
C LEU A 335 19.85 19.52 -21.50
N CYS A 336 19.11 19.64 -20.40
CA CYS A 336 19.61 19.32 -19.08
C CYS A 336 19.27 17.87 -18.72
N SER A 337 20.27 17.01 -18.67
CA SER A 337 20.11 15.58 -18.32
C SER A 337 19.76 15.35 -16.83
N LEU A 338 20.00 16.34 -15.96
CA LEU A 338 19.63 16.30 -14.54
C LEU A 338 18.14 16.62 -14.33
N CYS A 339 17.62 17.62 -15.05
CA CYS A 339 16.23 18.04 -14.95
C CYS A 339 15.31 17.27 -15.92
N GLY A 340 15.89 16.70 -16.98
CA GLY A 340 15.17 16.00 -18.04
C GLY A 340 14.30 16.95 -18.88
N VAL A 341 14.82 18.14 -19.18
CA VAL A 341 14.10 19.19 -19.93
C VAL A 341 14.96 19.76 -21.04
N VAL A 342 14.31 20.26 -22.10
CA VAL A 342 14.94 21.12 -23.10
C VAL A 342 15.07 22.52 -22.50
N CYS A 343 16.28 23.07 -22.48
CA CYS A 343 16.57 24.40 -21.94
C CYS A 343 16.41 25.43 -23.05
N GLU A 344 15.50 26.39 -22.90
CA GLU A 344 15.40 27.53 -23.83
C GLU A 344 16.58 28.48 -23.65
N ASP A 345 16.87 28.81 -22.38
CA ASP A 345 18.02 29.61 -21.97
C ASP A 345 18.86 28.82 -20.95
N VAL A 346 20.14 28.60 -21.27
CA VAL A 346 21.04 27.78 -20.43
C VAL A 346 21.35 28.50 -19.12
N ASP A 347 21.54 29.82 -19.13
CA ASP A 347 21.90 30.55 -17.93
C ASP A 347 20.71 30.63 -16.97
N GLU A 348 19.51 30.94 -17.48
CA GLU A 348 18.29 30.95 -16.68
C GLU A 348 17.99 29.57 -16.08
N HIS A 349 18.15 28.49 -16.86
CA HIS A 349 17.92 27.12 -16.38
C HIS A 349 18.84 26.75 -15.23
N PHE A 350 20.16 26.85 -15.46
CA PHE A 350 21.19 26.38 -14.53
C PHE A 350 21.37 27.30 -13.32
N SER A 351 20.76 28.48 -13.33
CA SER A 351 20.61 29.37 -12.18
C SER A 351 19.23 29.29 -11.51
N SER A 352 18.27 28.55 -12.07
CA SER A 352 16.93 28.42 -11.49
C SER A 352 16.94 27.71 -10.13
N GLU A 353 15.99 28.08 -9.25
CA GLU A 353 15.87 27.46 -7.93
C GLU A 353 15.61 25.94 -8.04
N HIS A 354 14.83 25.53 -9.03
CA HIS A 354 14.51 24.13 -9.29
C HIS A 354 15.76 23.31 -9.67
N HIS A 355 16.55 23.79 -10.64
CA HIS A 355 17.78 23.12 -11.07
C HIS A 355 18.76 22.99 -9.91
N LEU A 356 19.01 24.11 -9.21
CA LEU A 356 19.98 24.15 -8.12
C LEU A 356 19.61 23.21 -6.97
N MET A 357 18.31 23.06 -6.67
CA MET A 357 17.86 22.07 -5.69
C MET A 357 18.12 20.63 -6.15
N ARG A 358 17.83 20.31 -7.42
CA ARG A 358 18.16 18.98 -7.98
C ARG A 358 19.66 18.71 -7.96
N PHE A 359 20.47 19.72 -8.27
CA PHE A 359 21.93 19.61 -8.22
C PHE A 359 22.41 19.30 -6.80
N VAL A 360 21.90 20.02 -5.80
CA VAL A 360 22.22 19.73 -4.39
C VAL A 360 21.73 18.36 -3.96
N CYS A 361 20.58 17.88 -4.45
CA CYS A 361 20.15 16.49 -4.21
C CYS A 361 21.14 15.45 -4.81
N THR A 362 22.01 15.84 -5.75
CA THR A 362 23.08 14.95 -6.24
C THR A 362 24.34 14.97 -5.38
N THR A 363 24.70 16.12 -4.81
CA THR A 363 25.96 16.33 -4.07
C THR A 363 25.82 16.18 -2.56
N ALA A 364 24.66 16.57 -2.01
CA ALA A 364 24.29 16.49 -0.60
C ALA A 364 22.83 16.01 -0.45
N PRO A 365 22.55 14.71 -0.69
CA PRO A 365 21.19 14.20 -0.88
C PRO A 365 20.25 14.44 0.32
N ARG A 366 20.74 14.23 1.55
CA ARG A 366 19.94 14.42 2.78
C ARG A 366 19.48 15.87 2.92
N ASP A 367 20.43 16.80 2.87
CA ASP A 367 20.16 18.23 3.05
C ASP A 367 19.27 18.75 1.93
N GLY A 368 19.54 18.34 0.68
CA GLY A 368 18.69 18.64 -0.47
C GLY A 368 17.25 18.17 -0.26
N TRP A 369 17.05 16.91 0.15
CA TRP A 369 15.71 16.37 0.42
C TRP A 369 14.96 17.14 1.49
N GLN A 370 15.60 17.41 2.64
CA GLN A 370 14.99 18.17 3.73
C GLN A 370 14.61 19.59 3.28
N MET A 371 15.50 20.23 2.52
CA MET A 371 15.30 21.60 2.04
C MET A 371 14.16 21.74 1.04
N MET A 372 13.85 20.71 0.25
CA MET A 372 12.71 20.73 -0.69
C MET A 372 11.40 21.12 0.00
N PHE A 373 11.24 20.78 1.27
CA PHE A 373 10.03 21.04 2.04
C PHE A 373 10.12 22.31 2.89
N THR A 374 11.29 22.94 3.05
CA THR A 374 11.43 24.16 3.87
C THR A 374 10.85 25.40 3.20
N SER A 375 10.60 26.45 3.99
CA SER A 375 10.07 27.71 3.49
C SER A 375 10.98 28.34 2.43
N LYS A 376 10.38 29.08 1.49
CA LYS A 376 11.11 29.65 0.33
C LYS A 376 12.35 30.45 0.73
N GLN A 377 12.26 31.26 1.78
CA GLN A 377 13.39 32.05 2.27
C GLN A 377 14.50 31.17 2.85
N THR A 378 14.17 30.31 3.82
CA THR A 378 15.14 29.40 4.46
C THR A 378 15.80 28.47 3.44
N ARG A 379 15.02 27.97 2.49
CA ARG A 379 15.51 27.12 1.40
C ARG A 379 16.56 27.84 0.56
N ARG A 380 16.30 29.07 0.13
CA ARG A 380 17.23 29.87 -0.69
C ARG A 380 18.48 30.28 0.07
N GLU A 381 18.36 30.62 1.35
CA GLU A 381 19.49 30.95 2.22
C GLU A 381 20.41 29.74 2.40
N LYS A 382 19.87 28.58 2.77
CA LYS A 382 20.64 27.34 2.91
C LYS A 382 21.23 26.87 1.58
N LEU A 383 20.47 26.96 0.49
CA LEU A 383 20.93 26.59 -0.84
C LEU A 383 22.14 27.44 -1.24
N LEU A 384 22.08 28.75 -1.02
CA LEU A 384 23.20 29.64 -1.29
C LEU A 384 24.44 29.29 -0.45
N ALA A 385 24.27 29.00 0.84
CA ALA A 385 25.35 28.59 1.73
C ALA A 385 26.00 27.27 1.26
N MET A 386 25.21 26.29 0.84
CA MET A 386 25.74 25.03 0.29
C MET A 386 26.50 25.24 -1.02
N LEU A 387 25.95 26.07 -1.92
CA LEU A 387 26.60 26.41 -3.19
C LEU A 387 27.85 27.29 -3.02
N GLN A 388 28.06 27.92 -1.87
CA GLN A 388 29.30 28.62 -1.54
C GLN A 388 30.46 27.68 -1.22
N VAL A 389 30.16 26.47 -0.75
CA VAL A 389 31.17 25.47 -0.35
C VAL A 389 31.26 24.32 -1.36
N ALA A 390 30.23 24.11 -2.17
CA ALA A 390 30.26 23.17 -3.28
C ALA A 390 31.38 23.57 -4.27
N SER A 391 32.11 22.56 -4.78
CA SER A 391 33.05 22.80 -5.87
C SER A 391 32.30 23.43 -7.05
N ARG A 392 32.66 24.66 -7.41
CA ARG A 392 32.15 25.38 -8.58
C ARG A 392 33.05 25.26 -9.78
N GLU A 393 34.00 24.32 -9.77
CA GLU A 393 34.73 23.97 -10.99
C GLU A 393 33.65 23.57 -12.00
N ASN A 394 33.40 24.42 -12.99
CA ASN A 394 32.28 24.29 -13.92
C ASN A 394 32.60 23.12 -14.86
N GLU A 395 32.33 21.92 -14.36
CA GLU A 395 32.59 20.65 -15.01
C GLU A 395 32.07 20.67 -16.46
N GLU A 396 32.94 20.29 -17.39
CA GLU A 396 32.77 20.40 -18.86
C GLU A 396 31.39 19.89 -19.33
N SER A 397 30.73 20.65 -20.21
CA SER A 397 29.48 20.22 -20.85
C SER A 397 29.78 19.23 -21.98
N GLY A 398 28.73 18.55 -22.47
CA GLY A 398 28.84 17.66 -23.62
C GLY A 398 28.14 18.25 -24.84
N SER A 399 28.80 18.25 -26.00
CA SER A 399 28.18 18.65 -27.27
C SER A 399 28.35 17.60 -28.36
N THR A 400 27.37 17.50 -29.26
CA THR A 400 27.46 16.74 -30.51
C THR A 400 26.91 17.55 -31.67
N LYS A 401 27.43 17.29 -32.87
CA LYS A 401 26.94 17.87 -34.12
C LYS A 401 25.63 17.23 -34.60
N ASP A 402 25.29 16.05 -34.08
CA ASP A 402 24.05 15.36 -34.42
C ASP A 402 22.83 16.19 -33.97
N PRO A 403 21.76 16.29 -34.79
CA PRO A 403 20.54 16.97 -34.40
C PRO A 403 19.83 16.21 -33.27
N CYS A 404 19.10 16.93 -32.42
CA CYS A 404 18.30 16.34 -31.36
C CYS A 404 17.14 15.50 -31.95
N PRO A 405 17.01 14.20 -31.58
CA PRO A 405 15.90 13.37 -32.03
C PRO A 405 14.56 13.87 -31.52
N THR A 406 13.52 13.75 -32.34
CA THR A 406 12.14 14.12 -31.96
C THR A 406 11.65 13.30 -30.76
N SER A 407 12.02 12.02 -30.67
CA SER A 407 11.69 11.19 -29.50
C SER A 407 12.30 11.71 -28.20
N LEU A 408 13.49 12.34 -28.25
CA LEU A 408 14.14 12.92 -27.07
C LEU A 408 13.39 14.16 -26.59
N THR A 409 12.92 15.01 -27.51
CA THR A 409 12.11 16.18 -27.15
C THR A 409 10.74 15.79 -26.58
N TRP A 410 10.13 14.69 -27.07
CA TRP A 410 8.91 14.10 -26.50
C TRP A 410 9.10 13.44 -25.12
N GLU A 411 10.30 13.05 -24.73
CA GLU A 411 10.55 12.55 -23.37
C GLU A 411 10.95 13.70 -22.42
N ALA A 412 11.42 14.82 -22.96
CA ALA A 412 11.87 16.00 -22.23
C ALA A 412 10.82 17.13 -22.19
N VAL A 413 9.52 16.78 -22.21
CA VAL A 413 8.39 17.74 -22.32
C VAL A 413 7.96 18.38 -21.01
N GLU A 414 8.55 18.01 -19.87
CA GLU A 414 8.19 18.69 -18.63
C GLU A 414 8.47 20.17 -18.80
N PRO A 415 7.47 21.05 -18.57
CA PRO A 415 7.66 22.47 -18.72
C PRO A 415 8.77 22.89 -17.76
N GLU A 416 9.67 23.73 -18.26
CA GLU A 416 10.76 24.23 -17.47
C GLU A 416 10.19 24.94 -16.23
N SER A 417 10.52 24.42 -15.05
CA SER A 417 10.08 25.00 -13.79
C SER A 417 11.22 25.85 -13.25
N GLU A 418 11.04 27.16 -13.22
CA GLU A 418 12.04 28.07 -12.65
C GLU A 418 12.03 28.05 -11.11
N LYS A 419 10.89 27.66 -10.50
CA LYS A 419 10.61 27.81 -9.06
C LYS A 419 10.03 26.53 -8.48
N LEU A 420 10.55 26.12 -7.33
CA LEU A 420 9.92 25.09 -6.51
C LEU A 420 8.61 25.59 -5.88
N PRO A 421 7.70 24.68 -5.48
CA PRO A 421 6.54 25.03 -4.69
C PRO A 421 6.90 25.91 -3.47
N SER A 422 6.02 26.88 -3.20
CA SER A 422 6.14 27.70 -2.01
C SER A 422 5.68 26.92 -0.79
N PHE A 423 6.51 26.90 0.24
CA PHE A 423 6.19 26.33 1.55
C PHE A 423 6.28 27.41 2.64
N PRO A 424 5.48 27.31 3.72
CA PRO A 424 4.31 26.43 3.83
C PRO A 424 3.28 26.76 2.73
N PRO A 425 2.42 25.79 2.33
CA PRO A 425 1.40 26.06 1.31
C PRO A 425 0.41 27.13 1.81
N VAL A 426 -0.20 27.88 0.88
CA VAL A 426 -1.13 28.97 1.22
C VAL A 426 -2.35 28.41 1.98
N LEU A 427 -2.61 28.94 3.18
CA LEU A 427 -3.63 28.46 4.12
C LEU A 427 -5.06 28.45 3.53
N GLU A 428 -5.37 29.40 2.65
CA GLU A 428 -6.71 29.58 2.04
C GLU A 428 -7.14 28.40 1.15
N GLN A 429 -6.21 27.61 0.61
CA GLN A 429 -6.52 26.51 -0.32
C GLN A 429 -7.05 25.25 0.38
N PHE A 430 -6.99 25.17 1.71
CA PHE A 430 -7.33 23.96 2.47
C PHE A 430 -8.46 24.14 3.49
N GLY A 431 -9.16 25.29 3.48
CA GLY A 431 -10.30 25.54 4.35
C GLY A 431 -9.98 25.59 5.85
N PHE A 432 -8.70 25.79 6.21
CA PHE A 432 -8.29 25.91 7.62
C PHE A 432 -8.66 27.27 8.20
N ALA A 433 -9.01 27.29 9.49
CA ALA A 433 -8.96 28.51 10.29
C ALA A 433 -7.51 29.02 10.34
N ALA A 434 -7.31 30.33 10.49
CA ALA A 434 -6.02 31.03 10.41
C ALA A 434 -4.97 30.67 11.49
N GLN A 435 -5.05 29.49 12.11
CA GLN A 435 -4.27 29.08 13.28
C GLN A 435 -3.63 27.67 13.13
N CYS A 436 -3.73 27.00 11.97
CA CYS A 436 -3.07 25.72 11.76
C CYS A 436 -2.70 25.43 10.29
N MET A 437 -1.58 24.72 10.09
CA MET A 437 -1.10 24.20 8.79
C MET A 437 -1.20 22.67 8.75
N SER A 438 -1.18 22.06 7.57
CA SER A 438 -1.10 20.61 7.42
C SER A 438 0.05 20.16 6.53
N CYS A 439 0.83 19.21 7.01
CA CYS A 439 1.85 18.57 6.19
C CYS A 439 1.25 17.42 5.35
N ALA A 440 1.37 17.52 4.02
CA ALA A 440 0.85 16.50 3.11
C ALA A 440 1.63 15.17 3.17
N LEU A 441 2.86 15.17 3.71
CA LEU A 441 3.70 13.97 3.81
C LEU A 441 3.34 13.10 5.00
N CYS A 442 3.24 13.70 6.19
CA CYS A 442 2.99 12.99 7.45
C CYS A 442 1.55 13.13 7.97
N TRP A 443 0.73 13.92 7.29
CA TRP A 443 -0.67 14.20 7.64
C TRP A 443 -0.83 14.78 9.05
N GLN A 444 0.20 15.48 9.53
CA GLN A 444 0.19 16.17 10.81
C GLN A 444 -0.35 17.60 10.65
N CYS A 445 -1.26 17.98 11.55
CA CYS A 445 -1.65 19.37 11.75
C CYS A 445 -0.63 20.07 12.67
N LEU A 446 -0.17 21.24 12.24
CA LEU A 446 0.80 22.06 12.95
C LEU A 446 0.08 23.32 13.45
N PRO A 447 0.02 23.57 14.76
CA PRO A 447 -0.58 24.79 15.31
C PRO A 447 0.31 25.99 14.98
N VAL A 448 -0.29 27.09 14.53
CA VAL A 448 0.37 28.35 14.17
C VAL A 448 -0.24 29.47 15.01
N GLY A 449 0.60 30.13 15.82
CA GLY A 449 0.14 31.23 16.67
C GLY A 449 -0.19 32.51 15.89
N THR A 450 0.69 32.90 14.96
CA THR A 450 0.58 34.06 14.06
C THR A 450 1.19 33.73 12.70
N ASP A 451 0.83 34.48 11.65
CA ASP A 451 1.41 34.31 10.30
C ASP A 451 2.96 34.42 10.30
N ASP A 452 3.52 35.24 11.18
CA ASP A 452 4.97 35.45 11.32
C ASP A 452 5.72 34.21 11.84
N ASP A 453 5.04 33.33 12.60
CA ASP A 453 5.61 32.09 13.16
C ASP A 453 5.40 30.86 12.26
N ALA A 454 4.56 30.97 11.22
CA ALA A 454 4.18 29.84 10.35
C ALA A 454 5.39 29.17 9.70
N ALA A 455 6.31 29.96 9.15
CA ALA A 455 7.53 29.45 8.52
C ALA A 455 8.46 28.76 9.52
N ALA A 456 8.54 29.27 10.75
CA ALA A 456 9.38 28.68 11.80
C ALA A 456 8.84 27.31 12.24
N VAL A 457 7.55 27.22 12.58
CA VAL A 457 6.88 25.97 12.96
C VAL A 457 6.96 24.94 11.83
N TRP A 458 6.72 25.36 10.59
CA TRP A 458 6.83 24.49 9.43
C TRP A 458 8.25 23.94 9.26
N ASN A 459 9.25 24.82 9.32
CA ASN A 459 10.65 24.43 9.16
C ASN A 459 11.12 23.49 10.28
N GLU A 460 10.73 23.74 11.53
CA GLU A 460 11.00 22.83 12.65
C GLU A 460 10.41 21.44 12.39
N HIS A 461 9.15 21.38 11.93
CA HIS A 461 8.49 20.13 11.60
C HIS A 461 9.19 19.35 10.48
N VAL A 462 9.43 19.95 9.31
CA VAL A 462 9.97 19.22 8.15
C VAL A 462 11.43 18.81 8.32
N LEU A 463 12.16 19.49 9.22
CA LEU A 463 13.53 19.15 9.61
C LEU A 463 13.61 18.12 10.76
N SER A 464 12.47 17.78 11.38
CA SER A 464 12.43 16.83 12.49
C SER A 464 12.74 15.38 12.05
N GLY A 465 13.28 14.59 12.99
CA GLY A 465 13.50 13.16 12.79
C GLY A 465 12.20 12.38 12.55
N ASP A 466 11.11 12.77 13.22
CA ASP A 466 9.80 12.12 13.07
C ASP A 466 9.22 12.30 11.65
N HIS A 467 9.39 13.48 11.05
CA HIS A 467 8.98 13.72 9.67
C HIS A 467 9.77 12.86 8.69
N PHE A 468 11.08 12.71 8.92
CA PHE A 468 11.94 11.82 8.13
C PHE A 468 11.53 10.36 8.29
N ASP A 469 11.37 9.87 9.52
CA ASP A 469 10.99 8.49 9.82
C ASP A 469 9.60 8.15 9.25
N PHE A 470 8.66 9.10 9.28
CA PHE A 470 7.38 8.94 8.61
C PHE A 470 7.54 8.77 7.10
N ALA A 471 8.33 9.63 6.45
CA ALA A 471 8.60 9.52 5.02
C ALA A 471 9.28 8.18 4.66
N ALA A 472 10.26 7.77 5.47
CA ALA A 472 11.01 6.54 5.32
C ALA A 472 10.17 5.27 5.49
N ARG A 473 9.13 5.31 6.32
CA ARG A 473 8.15 4.22 6.43
C ARG A 473 7.13 4.26 5.29
N ARG A 474 6.65 5.45 4.93
CA ARG A 474 5.59 5.63 3.92
C ARG A 474 6.00 5.15 2.54
N ILE A 475 7.26 5.32 2.16
CA ILE A 475 7.73 4.91 0.83
C ILE A 475 7.65 3.40 0.59
N ALA A 476 7.64 2.58 1.65
CA ALA A 476 7.49 1.13 1.56
C ALA A 476 6.02 0.70 1.50
N ILE A 477 5.07 1.63 1.60
CA ILE A 477 3.64 1.35 1.66
C ILE A 477 3.02 1.71 0.31
N GLU A 478 3.07 0.75 -0.61
CA GLU A 478 2.37 0.84 -1.90
C GLU A 478 1.67 -0.50 -2.15
N TYR A 479 0.33 -0.45 -2.20
CA TYR A 479 -0.50 -1.60 -2.48
C TYR A 479 -1.21 -1.38 -3.81
N ASP A 480 -1.07 -2.35 -4.70
CA ASP A 480 -1.81 -2.38 -5.95
C ASP A 480 -3.20 -2.98 -5.72
N ASP A 481 -4.23 -2.22 -6.10
CA ASP A 481 -5.63 -2.51 -5.82
C ASP A 481 -6.11 -3.84 -6.44
N GLN A 482 -5.41 -4.36 -7.46
CA GLN A 482 -5.76 -5.65 -8.07
C GLN A 482 -5.55 -6.84 -7.12
N TYR A 483 -4.71 -6.68 -6.09
CA TYR A 483 -4.38 -7.75 -5.13
C TYR A 483 -5.09 -7.63 -3.78
N PHE A 484 -5.95 -6.62 -3.61
CA PHE A 484 -6.92 -6.66 -2.52
C PHE A 484 -7.95 -7.74 -2.81
N VAL A 485 -8.16 -8.61 -1.83
CA VAL A 485 -9.04 -9.78 -1.93
C VAL A 485 -10.16 -9.73 -0.90
N PRO A 486 -11.33 -10.33 -1.19
CA PRO A 486 -12.44 -10.44 -0.26
C PRO A 486 -12.17 -11.49 0.83
N LEU A 487 -11.09 -11.35 1.61
CA LEU A 487 -10.80 -12.19 2.77
C LEU A 487 -11.23 -11.49 4.07
N ALA A 488 -11.70 -12.28 5.03
CA ALA A 488 -11.89 -11.82 6.40
C ALA A 488 -10.51 -11.62 7.05
N SER A 489 -10.30 -10.43 7.63
CA SER A 489 -9.04 -10.10 8.31
C SER A 489 -8.81 -10.98 9.54
N THR A 490 -7.55 -11.33 9.79
CA THR A 490 -7.08 -12.07 10.98
C THR A 490 -6.47 -11.16 12.05
N VAL A 491 -6.39 -9.85 11.78
CA VAL A 491 -5.88 -8.85 12.72
C VAL A 491 -6.75 -8.85 13.99
N LYS A 492 -6.11 -9.02 15.14
CA LYS A 492 -6.78 -8.99 16.43
C LYS A 492 -7.02 -7.54 16.85
N LEU A 493 -8.29 -7.19 17.03
CA LEU A 493 -8.75 -5.92 17.58
C LEU A 493 -9.14 -6.09 19.05
N LEU A 494 -9.19 -4.99 19.79
CA LEU A 494 -9.58 -4.97 21.19
C LEU A 494 -11.10 -5.04 21.33
N GLU A 495 -11.61 -5.50 22.47
CA GLU A 495 -13.06 -5.44 22.72
C GLU A 495 -13.51 -3.99 22.93
N PRO A 496 -14.62 -3.54 22.29
CA PRO A 496 -15.13 -2.17 22.46
C PRO A 496 -15.85 -2.00 23.81
N ASN A 497 -15.79 -0.80 24.37
CA ASN A 497 -16.49 -0.40 25.60
C ASN A 497 -17.43 0.78 25.31
N SER A 498 -18.73 0.60 25.52
CA SER A 498 -19.72 1.66 25.24
C SER A 498 -19.47 2.97 26.00
N HIS A 499 -18.84 2.93 27.18
CA HIS A 499 -18.53 4.08 28.04
C HIS A 499 -17.08 4.55 27.91
N GLY A 500 -16.52 4.40 26.71
CA GLY A 500 -15.13 4.62 26.36
C GLY A 500 -14.37 5.61 27.24
N LYS A 501 -13.21 5.19 27.74
CA LYS A 501 -12.27 6.00 28.51
C LYS A 501 -10.87 5.93 27.90
N TRP A 502 -10.05 6.94 28.19
CA TRP A 502 -8.62 6.89 27.93
C TRP A 502 -7.91 6.02 28.95
N VAL A 503 -7.02 5.16 28.45
CA VAL A 503 -6.17 4.28 29.25
C VAL A 503 -4.72 4.52 28.84
N THR A 504 -3.86 4.63 29.85
CA THR A 504 -2.41 4.64 29.66
C THR A 504 -1.84 3.33 30.14
N GLU A 505 -1.16 2.60 29.26
CA GLU A 505 -0.63 1.27 29.52
C GLU A 505 0.79 1.13 28.99
N GLN A 506 1.65 0.43 29.74
CA GLN A 506 3.01 0.11 29.31
C GLN A 506 3.01 -1.27 28.66
N VAL A 507 3.26 -1.34 27.35
CA VAL A 507 3.32 -2.60 26.59
C VAL A 507 4.72 -2.79 26.06
N GLY A 508 5.52 -3.59 26.77
CA GLY A 508 6.96 -3.70 26.52
C GLY A 508 7.67 -2.40 26.87
N GLU A 509 8.47 -1.87 25.93
CA GLU A 509 9.20 -0.61 26.12
C GLU A 509 8.39 0.65 25.74
N VAL A 510 7.19 0.47 25.17
CA VAL A 510 6.37 1.58 24.66
C VAL A 510 5.21 1.87 25.60
N GLN A 511 5.03 3.15 25.94
CA GLN A 511 3.86 3.64 26.64
C GLN A 511 2.76 4.00 25.63
N TRP A 512 1.59 3.39 25.78
CA TRP A 512 0.43 3.63 24.95
C TRP A 512 -0.60 4.48 25.68
N LYS A 513 -1.19 5.44 24.98
CA LYS A 513 -2.40 6.16 25.40
C LYS A 513 -3.48 5.96 24.34
N TYR A 514 -4.52 5.21 24.71
CA TYR A 514 -5.58 4.80 23.78
C TYR A 514 -6.96 4.88 24.42
N GLN A 515 -7.98 5.09 23.60
CA GLN A 515 -9.38 5.07 24.04
C GLN A 515 -9.96 3.66 23.93
N THR A 516 -10.90 3.31 24.81
CA THR A 516 -11.48 1.94 24.89
C THR A 516 -12.81 1.79 24.16
N GLN A 517 -13.31 2.86 23.55
CA GLN A 517 -14.64 2.93 22.98
C GLN A 517 -14.84 2.04 21.76
N THR A 518 -14.05 2.26 20.71
CA THR A 518 -14.20 1.59 19.42
C THR A 518 -12.92 1.73 18.59
N ASP A 519 -12.76 0.92 17.56
CA ASP A 519 -11.71 1.10 16.56
C ASP A 519 -12.07 2.25 15.61
N VAL A 520 -11.05 2.97 15.13
CA VAL A 520 -11.20 4.14 14.26
C VAL A 520 -10.29 3.94 13.04
N GLY A 521 -10.76 4.32 11.84
CA GLY A 521 -9.94 4.32 10.62
C GLY A 521 -9.49 2.95 10.13
N LEU A 522 -10.28 1.89 10.34
CA LEU A 522 -9.96 0.53 9.89
C LEU A 522 -9.80 0.43 8.36
N GLU A 523 -10.45 1.30 7.59
CA GLU A 523 -10.31 1.39 6.13
C GLU A 523 -8.90 1.79 5.67
N TYR A 524 -8.11 2.39 6.57
CA TYR A 524 -6.69 2.70 6.35
C TYR A 524 -5.76 1.59 6.84
N VAL A 525 -6.30 0.47 7.32
CA VAL A 525 -5.51 -0.69 7.74
C VAL A 525 -5.54 -1.75 6.65
N VAL A 526 -4.35 -2.21 6.29
CA VAL A 526 -4.11 -3.30 5.34
C VAL A 526 -3.44 -4.45 6.07
N GLU A 527 -4.04 -5.64 5.99
CA GLU A 527 -3.40 -6.89 6.35
C GLU A 527 -2.63 -7.41 5.14
N ASP A 528 -1.31 -7.32 5.19
CA ASP A 528 -0.39 -7.87 4.21
C ASP A 528 -0.03 -9.31 4.62
N VAL A 529 -0.67 -10.27 3.96
CA VAL A 529 -0.50 -11.70 4.27
C VAL A 529 0.87 -12.21 3.82
N GLU A 530 1.46 -11.63 2.78
CA GLU A 530 2.76 -12.05 2.26
C GLU A 530 3.89 -11.63 3.19
N GLN A 531 3.83 -10.39 3.69
CA GLN A 531 4.81 -9.86 4.63
C GLN A 531 4.52 -10.23 6.08
N MET A 532 3.36 -10.83 6.38
CA MET A 532 2.88 -11.12 7.73
C MET A 532 2.79 -9.86 8.62
N LEU A 533 2.30 -8.76 8.03
CA LEU A 533 2.17 -7.45 8.69
C LEU A 533 0.74 -6.92 8.62
N ALA A 534 0.34 -6.19 9.65
CA ALA A 534 -0.78 -5.25 9.62
C ALA A 534 -0.20 -3.83 9.46
N VAL A 535 -0.56 -3.14 8.39
CA VAL A 535 -0.02 -1.82 8.02
C VAL A 535 -1.14 -0.79 8.09
N CYS A 536 -0.95 0.23 8.91
CA CYS A 536 -1.78 1.43 8.91
C CYS A 536 -1.20 2.43 7.91
N THR A 537 -1.86 2.63 6.78
CA THR A 537 -1.43 3.55 5.72
C THR A 537 -1.58 5.01 6.15
N LEU A 538 -2.48 5.29 7.09
CA LEU A 538 -2.70 6.62 7.67
C LEU A 538 -1.50 7.08 8.53
N CYS A 539 -0.98 6.18 9.34
CA CYS A 539 0.10 6.49 10.28
C CYS A 539 1.48 6.06 9.77
N ALA A 540 1.54 5.42 8.60
CA ALA A 540 2.73 4.75 8.06
C ALA A 540 3.41 3.82 9.08
N ARG A 541 2.61 3.01 9.81
CA ARG A 541 3.12 2.06 10.82
C ARG A 541 2.71 0.63 10.48
N SER A 542 3.65 -0.29 10.66
CA SER A 542 3.43 -1.72 10.49
C SER A 542 3.60 -2.47 11.81
N TYR A 543 2.83 -3.53 11.97
CA TYR A 543 2.85 -4.40 13.15
C TYR A 543 2.85 -5.86 12.69
N PRO A 544 3.63 -6.76 13.31
CA PRO A 544 3.59 -8.18 12.98
C PRO A 544 2.21 -8.76 13.26
N LEU A 545 1.72 -9.64 12.37
CA LEU A 545 0.49 -10.40 12.58
C LEU A 545 0.67 -11.44 13.71
N GLY A 546 -0.46 -11.89 14.27
CA GLY A 546 -0.50 -12.87 15.36
C GLY A 546 -0.70 -12.27 16.75
N ASP A 547 -0.32 -12.99 17.80
CA ASP A 547 -0.65 -12.64 19.19
C ASP A 547 0.03 -11.36 19.70
N LYS A 548 1.12 -10.93 19.06
CA LYS A 548 1.85 -9.70 19.39
C LYS A 548 1.39 -8.50 18.57
N CYS A 549 0.37 -8.65 17.73
CA CYS A 549 -0.10 -7.56 16.89
C CYS A 549 -0.66 -6.43 17.77
N GLN A 550 -0.09 -5.24 17.66
CA GLN A 550 -0.52 -4.05 18.41
C GLN A 550 -1.48 -3.16 17.61
N MET A 551 -2.00 -3.62 16.48
CA MET A 551 -2.88 -2.83 15.61
C MET A 551 -4.13 -2.35 16.36
N GLY A 552 -4.74 -3.19 17.21
CA GLY A 552 -5.89 -2.80 18.03
C GLY A 552 -5.60 -1.66 19.02
N LEU A 553 -4.38 -1.58 19.58
CA LEU A 553 -3.96 -0.44 20.40
C LEU A 553 -3.71 0.79 19.52
N HIS A 554 -3.13 0.59 18.35
CA HIS A 554 -2.79 1.64 17.41
C HIS A 554 -4.02 2.41 16.90
N VAL A 555 -5.03 1.72 16.37
CA VAL A 555 -6.25 2.33 15.81
C VAL A 555 -7.11 3.03 16.87
N ARG A 556 -6.79 2.83 18.16
CA ARG A 556 -7.42 3.51 19.30
C ARG A 556 -6.52 4.56 19.95
N SER A 557 -5.29 4.72 19.48
CA SER A 557 -4.31 5.64 20.07
C SER A 557 -4.65 7.09 19.78
N LEU A 558 -4.23 7.99 20.68
CA LEU A 558 -4.43 9.43 20.52
C LEU A 558 -3.85 9.96 19.20
N GLN A 559 -2.63 9.52 18.86
CA GLN A 559 -1.94 9.93 17.64
C GLN A 559 -2.69 9.49 16.38
N HIS A 560 -3.17 8.25 16.35
CA HIS A 560 -3.97 7.75 15.23
C HIS A 560 -5.27 8.54 15.08
N LEU A 561 -5.97 8.80 16.19
CA LEU A 561 -7.23 9.53 16.18
C LEU A 561 -7.07 10.96 15.64
N GLN A 562 -5.99 11.66 15.99
CA GLN A 562 -5.67 12.98 15.45
C GLN A 562 -5.44 12.92 13.93
N GLN A 563 -4.66 11.95 13.44
CA GLN A 563 -4.46 11.77 11.99
C GLN A 563 -5.75 11.38 11.27
N TYR A 564 -6.61 10.58 11.91
CA TYR A 564 -7.88 10.20 11.33
C TYR A 564 -8.82 11.39 11.23
N MET A 565 -8.94 12.20 12.30
CA MET A 565 -9.71 13.45 12.27
C MET A 565 -9.16 14.44 11.23
N HIS A 566 -7.85 14.47 10.98
CA HIS A 566 -7.27 15.31 9.93
C HIS A 566 -7.82 14.98 8.53
N VAL A 567 -8.11 13.69 8.27
CA VAL A 567 -8.63 13.25 6.97
C VAL A 567 -10.16 13.25 6.97
N ALA A 568 -10.80 12.84 8.06
CA ALA A 568 -12.25 12.64 8.14
C ALA A 568 -13.05 13.88 8.60
N ASN A 569 -12.50 14.73 9.48
CA ASN A 569 -13.19 15.89 10.03
C ASN A 569 -12.21 16.95 10.57
N ARG A 570 -11.68 17.78 9.66
CA ARG A 570 -10.66 18.81 9.98
C ARG A 570 -11.14 19.87 10.95
N THR A 571 -12.42 20.25 10.88
CA THR A 571 -13.02 21.24 11.80
C THR A 571 -12.97 20.74 13.24
N MET A 572 -13.27 19.46 13.45
CA MET A 572 -13.17 18.84 14.77
C MET A 572 -11.73 18.86 15.29
N LEU A 573 -10.77 18.47 14.44
CA LEU A 573 -9.37 18.49 14.82
C LEU A 573 -8.91 19.89 15.24
N SER A 574 -9.33 20.94 14.53
CA SER A 574 -9.04 22.32 14.91
C SER A 574 -9.53 22.64 16.32
N MET A 575 -10.78 22.31 16.65
CA MET A 575 -11.32 22.56 18.00
C MET A 575 -10.55 21.80 19.09
N VAL A 576 -10.12 20.57 18.80
CA VAL A 576 -9.29 19.79 19.72
C VAL A 576 -7.92 20.45 19.91
N LEU A 577 -7.30 20.95 18.84
CA LEU A 577 -5.98 21.60 18.90
C LEU A 577 -6.02 22.99 19.55
N ASP A 578 -7.13 23.72 19.43
CA ASP A 578 -7.33 25.03 20.07
C ASP A 578 -7.50 24.91 21.60
N THR A 579 -7.87 23.72 22.07
CA THR A 579 -8.10 23.43 23.48
C THR A 579 -6.76 23.27 24.21
N LYS A 580 -6.46 24.17 25.16
CA LYS A 580 -5.15 24.20 25.86
C LYS A 580 -4.98 23.14 26.95
N LYS A 581 -6.03 22.41 27.32
CA LYS A 581 -6.02 21.40 28.39
C LYS A 581 -6.27 20.02 27.81
N GLU A 582 -5.31 19.12 28.02
CA GLU A 582 -5.35 17.75 27.49
C GLU A 582 -6.62 16.98 27.90
N ALA A 583 -7.10 17.15 29.12
CA ALA A 583 -8.32 16.49 29.60
C ALA A 583 -9.59 16.95 28.84
N GLU A 584 -9.68 18.23 28.48
CA GLU A 584 -10.80 18.76 27.69
C GLU A 584 -10.70 18.27 26.24
N CYS A 585 -9.49 18.16 25.67
CA CYS A 585 -9.27 17.54 24.36
C CYS A 585 -9.72 16.07 24.34
N GLU A 586 -9.32 15.31 25.37
CA GLU A 586 -9.64 13.89 25.51
C GLU A 586 -11.15 13.63 25.58
N GLU A 587 -11.86 14.42 26.38
CA GLU A 587 -13.32 14.35 26.52
C GLU A 587 -14.01 14.72 25.19
N LEU A 588 -13.55 15.80 24.56
CA LEU A 588 -14.06 16.27 23.28
C LEU A 588 -13.86 15.23 22.15
N MET A 589 -12.71 14.55 22.13
CA MET A 589 -12.44 13.46 21.18
C MET A 589 -13.34 12.23 21.42
N LEU A 590 -13.55 11.84 22.68
CA LEU A 590 -14.46 10.75 23.03
C LEU A 590 -15.90 11.09 22.62
N GLU A 591 -16.36 12.29 22.96
CA GLU A 591 -17.67 12.79 22.58
C GLU A 591 -17.85 12.80 21.05
N TRP A 592 -16.81 13.19 20.31
CA TRP A 592 -16.84 13.12 18.85
C TRP A 592 -16.98 11.70 18.33
N ILE A 593 -16.22 10.74 18.87
CA ILE A 593 -16.35 9.31 18.50
C ILE A 593 -17.76 8.80 18.83
N GLN A 594 -18.37 9.25 19.93
CA GLN A 594 -19.73 8.87 20.31
C GLN A 594 -20.78 9.39 19.33
N ARG A 595 -20.65 10.65 18.91
CA ARG A 595 -21.64 11.35 18.08
C ARG A 595 -21.54 11.01 16.59
N ASN A 596 -20.35 10.63 16.13
CA ASN A 596 -20.11 10.35 14.72
C ASN A 596 -20.06 8.85 14.50
N THR A 597 -20.81 8.36 13.51
CA THR A 597 -20.60 7.01 12.99
C THR A 597 -19.23 6.99 12.32
N VAL A 598 -18.23 6.48 13.03
CA VAL A 598 -16.86 6.33 12.53
C VAL A 598 -16.87 5.26 11.43
N SER A 599 -17.04 5.70 10.18
CA SER A 599 -17.19 4.90 8.96
C SER A 599 -18.47 4.03 8.90
N GLU A 600 -19.13 4.02 7.73
CA GLU A 600 -20.30 3.16 7.48
C GLU A 600 -19.90 1.69 7.29
N VAL A 601 -18.64 1.41 6.95
CA VAL A 601 -18.08 0.08 6.70
C VAL A 601 -16.64 0.00 7.26
N PRO A 602 -16.47 -0.08 8.59
CA PRO A 602 -15.16 -0.09 9.23
C PRO A 602 -14.50 -1.46 9.06
N GLU A 603 -13.69 -1.64 8.02
CA GLU A 603 -13.11 -2.94 7.70
C GLU A 603 -11.65 -2.86 7.27
N ILE A 604 -10.85 -3.80 7.79
CA ILE A 604 -9.47 -4.01 7.40
C ILE A 604 -9.43 -4.65 6.01
N ARG A 605 -8.69 -4.04 5.09
CA ARG A 605 -8.45 -4.58 3.74
C ARG A 605 -7.38 -5.66 3.80
N VAL A 606 -7.53 -6.73 3.02
CA VAL A 606 -6.56 -7.84 2.98
C VAL A 606 -5.85 -7.86 1.63
N TYR A 607 -4.53 -7.76 1.66
CA TYR A 607 -3.65 -7.82 0.49
C TYR A 607 -3.01 -9.21 0.38
N ASN A 608 -3.24 -9.90 -0.74
CA ASN A 608 -2.73 -11.25 -0.96
C ASN A 608 -2.70 -11.58 -2.47
N LYS A 609 -1.53 -11.56 -3.10
CA LYS A 609 -1.41 -11.74 -4.55
C LYS A 609 -1.78 -13.15 -4.97
N LYS A 610 -1.28 -14.15 -4.25
CA LYS A 610 -1.59 -15.56 -4.50
C LYS A 610 -3.09 -15.84 -4.47
N LYS A 611 -3.82 -15.22 -3.54
CA LYS A 611 -5.28 -15.38 -3.47
C LYS A 611 -5.98 -14.61 -4.58
N ALA A 612 -5.48 -13.45 -4.99
CA ALA A 612 -6.03 -12.71 -6.12
C ALA A 612 -5.91 -13.54 -7.41
N GLU A 613 -4.76 -14.17 -7.65
CA GLU A 613 -4.53 -15.11 -8.76
C GLU A 613 -5.46 -16.33 -8.70
N ASP A 614 -5.64 -16.94 -7.52
CA ASP A 614 -6.61 -18.03 -7.32
C ASP A 614 -8.03 -17.58 -7.69
N LEU A 615 -8.48 -16.42 -7.24
CA LEU A 615 -9.80 -15.87 -7.55
C LEU A 615 -9.97 -15.50 -9.03
N GLN A 616 -8.90 -15.15 -9.74
CA GLN A 616 -8.94 -14.94 -11.18
C GLN A 616 -9.16 -16.26 -11.95
N SER A 617 -8.74 -17.40 -11.39
CA SER A 617 -8.98 -18.71 -11.98
C SER A 617 -10.41 -19.23 -11.79
N TRP A 618 -11.19 -18.60 -10.90
CA TRP A 618 -12.57 -18.98 -10.63
C TRP A 618 -13.52 -18.49 -11.72
N PRO A 619 -14.69 -19.11 -11.90
CA PRO A 619 -15.64 -18.69 -12.94
C PRO A 619 -16.08 -17.22 -12.77
N ASN A 620 -16.11 -16.49 -13.88
CA ASN A 620 -16.65 -15.13 -13.90
C ASN A 620 -18.16 -15.12 -13.59
N ILE A 621 -18.61 -14.07 -12.92
CA ILE A 621 -19.99 -13.90 -12.46
C ILE A 621 -20.69 -12.89 -13.33
N LYS A 622 -21.88 -13.23 -13.84
CA LYS A 622 -22.67 -12.32 -14.67
C LYS A 622 -23.09 -11.08 -13.89
N ILE A 623 -22.84 -9.90 -14.44
CA ILE A 623 -23.19 -8.62 -13.81
C ILE A 623 -24.69 -8.57 -13.50
N ARG A 624 -25.51 -9.05 -14.44
CA ARG A 624 -26.96 -9.12 -14.25
C ARG A 624 -27.35 -9.92 -13.03
N THR A 625 -26.75 -11.08 -12.78
CA THR A 625 -27.09 -11.90 -11.62
C THR A 625 -26.83 -11.16 -10.32
N ILE A 626 -25.73 -10.40 -10.25
CA ILE A 626 -25.38 -9.55 -9.11
C ILE A 626 -26.44 -8.46 -8.91
N GLN A 627 -26.73 -7.68 -9.96
CA GLN A 627 -27.73 -6.60 -9.92
C GLN A 627 -29.12 -7.12 -9.51
N VAL A 628 -29.58 -8.17 -10.17
CA VAL A 628 -30.92 -8.75 -9.93
C VAL A 628 -31.01 -9.36 -8.52
N SER A 629 -29.92 -9.92 -7.99
CA SER A 629 -29.92 -10.47 -6.62
C SER A 629 -30.06 -9.42 -5.53
N SER A 630 -29.71 -8.17 -5.80
CA SER A 630 -29.92 -7.04 -4.87
C SER A 630 -31.35 -6.51 -4.85
N LEU A 631 -32.23 -6.98 -5.74
CA LEU A 631 -33.63 -6.55 -5.82
C LEU A 631 -34.56 -7.37 -4.94
N ASP A 632 -35.70 -6.78 -4.58
CA ASP A 632 -36.76 -7.48 -3.86
C ASP A 632 -37.34 -8.65 -4.66
N ALA A 633 -37.73 -9.72 -3.97
CA ALA A 633 -38.19 -10.97 -4.60
C ALA A 633 -39.47 -10.77 -5.42
N ASP A 634 -40.26 -9.75 -5.08
CA ASP A 634 -41.47 -9.40 -5.82
C ASP A 634 -41.14 -8.61 -7.11
N ILE A 635 -40.02 -7.88 -7.11
CA ILE A 635 -39.55 -7.06 -8.24
C ILE A 635 -38.64 -7.88 -9.17
N ARG A 636 -37.90 -8.85 -8.62
CA ARG A 636 -36.93 -9.68 -9.32
C ARG A 636 -37.50 -10.33 -10.60
N PRO A 637 -38.67 -11.01 -10.57
CA PRO A 637 -39.24 -11.63 -11.77
C PRO A 637 -39.66 -10.60 -12.82
N ILE A 638 -40.05 -9.40 -12.40
CA ILE A 638 -40.45 -8.30 -13.28
C ILE A 638 -39.22 -7.77 -14.01
N VAL A 639 -38.13 -7.48 -13.28
CA VAL A 639 -36.88 -7.00 -13.86
C VAL A 639 -36.24 -8.06 -14.75
N ASP A 640 -36.23 -9.33 -14.34
CA ASP A 640 -35.74 -10.43 -15.18
C ASP A 640 -36.51 -10.54 -16.50
N CYS A 641 -37.85 -10.39 -16.45
CA CYS A 641 -38.70 -10.40 -17.64
C CYS A 641 -38.39 -9.19 -18.56
N LEU A 642 -38.28 -7.98 -17.99
CA LEU A 642 -37.95 -6.77 -18.73
C LEU A 642 -36.56 -6.86 -19.37
N SER A 643 -35.56 -7.31 -18.63
CA SER A 643 -34.20 -7.51 -19.14
C SER A 643 -34.17 -8.54 -20.27
N ALA A 644 -34.91 -9.65 -20.16
CA ALA A 644 -35.00 -10.64 -21.24
C ALA A 644 -35.72 -10.11 -22.50
N LEU A 645 -36.62 -9.12 -22.36
CA LEU A 645 -37.22 -8.42 -23.49
C LEU A 645 -36.23 -7.44 -24.12
N VAL A 646 -35.46 -6.70 -23.32
CA VAL A 646 -34.43 -5.78 -23.79
C VAL A 646 -33.35 -6.51 -24.58
N ASP A 647 -32.85 -7.65 -24.11
CA ASP A 647 -31.81 -8.42 -24.79
C ASP A 647 -32.21 -8.86 -26.20
N LYS A 648 -33.48 -9.22 -26.37
CA LYS A 648 -34.03 -9.61 -27.68
C LYS A 648 -34.02 -8.46 -28.68
N VAL A 649 -33.96 -7.21 -28.21
CA VAL A 649 -34.07 -6.00 -29.02
C VAL A 649 -32.71 -5.28 -29.15
N ALA A 650 -31.90 -5.23 -28.10
CA ALA A 650 -30.72 -4.38 -28.01
C ALA A 650 -29.51 -4.88 -28.81
N ASN A 651 -29.35 -6.20 -29.00
CA ASN A 651 -28.21 -6.84 -29.72
C ASN A 651 -26.82 -6.23 -29.39
N ASP A 652 -26.65 -5.76 -28.16
CA ASP A 652 -25.44 -5.13 -27.63
C ASP A 652 -24.55 -6.12 -26.85
N LYS A 653 -25.05 -7.35 -26.65
CA LYS A 653 -24.43 -8.44 -25.87
C LYS A 653 -24.17 -8.05 -24.40
N ASP A 654 -24.90 -7.06 -23.89
CA ASP A 654 -24.74 -6.61 -22.50
C ASP A 654 -25.07 -7.74 -21.51
N GLU A 655 -25.96 -8.67 -21.88
CA GLU A 655 -26.31 -9.86 -21.10
C GLU A 655 -25.17 -10.86 -20.89
N GLN A 656 -24.08 -10.73 -21.68
CA GLN A 656 -22.88 -11.56 -21.58
C GLN A 656 -21.80 -10.92 -20.72
N ARG A 657 -22.02 -9.68 -20.24
CA ARG A 657 -21.06 -9.03 -19.35
C ARG A 657 -20.93 -9.79 -18.03
N ALA A 658 -19.69 -10.09 -17.69
CA ALA A 658 -19.33 -10.74 -16.45
C ALA A 658 -18.13 -10.02 -15.83
N VAL A 659 -18.04 -10.13 -14.51
CA VAL A 659 -16.92 -9.64 -13.69
C VAL A 659 -16.19 -10.82 -13.06
N SER A 660 -14.96 -10.60 -12.62
CA SER A 660 -14.21 -11.63 -11.91
C SER A 660 -14.89 -12.02 -10.60
N ALA A 661 -14.65 -13.23 -10.10
CA ALA A 661 -15.17 -13.66 -8.80
C ALA A 661 -14.72 -12.71 -7.68
N ARG A 662 -13.49 -12.17 -7.77
CA ARG A 662 -12.93 -11.18 -6.84
C ARG A 662 -13.81 -9.93 -6.76
N GLU A 663 -14.05 -9.28 -7.89
CA GLU A 663 -14.84 -8.05 -7.97
C GLU A 663 -16.29 -8.28 -7.55
N ALA A 664 -16.87 -9.41 -7.96
CA ALA A 664 -18.24 -9.77 -7.61
C ALA A 664 -18.42 -9.91 -6.09
N LEU A 665 -17.53 -10.64 -5.43
CA LEU A 665 -17.56 -10.86 -3.98
C LEU A 665 -17.32 -9.56 -3.21
N GLN A 666 -16.35 -8.74 -3.63
CA GLN A 666 -16.07 -7.42 -3.05
C GLN A 666 -17.27 -6.48 -3.17
N GLY A 667 -17.84 -6.34 -4.37
CA GLY A 667 -19.02 -5.51 -4.61
C GLY A 667 -20.29 -5.98 -3.88
N SER A 668 -20.33 -7.25 -3.46
CA SER A 668 -21.45 -7.82 -2.71
C SER A 668 -21.19 -7.91 -1.20
N PHE A 669 -20.08 -7.34 -0.70
CA PHE A 669 -19.64 -7.45 0.70
C PHE A 669 -19.62 -8.89 1.24
N ILE A 670 -19.19 -9.85 0.40
CA ILE A 670 -19.02 -11.26 0.77
C ILE A 670 -17.54 -11.53 1.00
N LYS A 671 -17.17 -12.04 2.18
CA LYS A 671 -15.78 -12.30 2.57
C LYS A 671 -15.51 -13.76 2.82
N GLU A 672 -14.46 -14.31 2.25
CA GLU A 672 -13.99 -15.65 2.54
C GLU A 672 -13.31 -15.71 3.92
N ILE A 673 -13.69 -16.71 4.71
CA ILE A 673 -13.11 -17.02 6.02
C ILE A 673 -12.08 -18.14 5.82
N THR A 674 -10.83 -17.86 6.16
CA THR A 674 -9.75 -18.84 6.13
C THR A 674 -10.05 -20.02 7.08
N VAL A 675 -10.06 -21.24 6.53
CA VAL A 675 -10.25 -22.47 7.30
C VAL A 675 -8.91 -22.94 7.85
N THR A 676 -8.69 -22.74 9.15
CA THR A 676 -7.41 -23.08 9.81
C THR A 676 -7.30 -24.56 10.19
N ARG A 677 -8.43 -25.27 10.38
CA ARG A 677 -8.42 -26.70 10.68
C ARG A 677 -8.28 -27.52 9.39
N MET A 678 -7.11 -28.13 9.18
CA MET A 678 -6.87 -28.97 7.99
C MET A 678 -7.90 -30.08 7.78
N ALA A 679 -8.43 -30.69 8.87
CA ALA A 679 -9.48 -31.71 8.78
C ALA A 679 -10.81 -31.20 8.19
N LEU A 680 -11.04 -29.88 8.24
CA LEU A 680 -12.20 -29.23 7.66
C LEU A 680 -11.94 -28.71 6.24
N HIS A 681 -10.68 -28.68 5.79
CA HIS A 681 -10.33 -28.28 4.44
C HIS A 681 -10.91 -29.25 3.41
N LYS A 682 -11.66 -28.73 2.44
CA LYS A 682 -12.25 -29.51 1.36
C LYS A 682 -11.93 -28.84 0.02
N PRO A 683 -11.18 -29.51 -0.87
CA PRO A 683 -10.90 -28.96 -2.20
C PRO A 683 -12.20 -28.58 -2.93
N GLY A 684 -12.23 -27.38 -3.53
CA GLY A 684 -13.37 -26.88 -4.30
C GLY A 684 -14.52 -26.27 -3.49
N PHE A 685 -14.35 -26.09 -2.17
CA PHE A 685 -15.32 -25.40 -1.32
C PHE A 685 -14.65 -24.24 -0.59
N ALA A 686 -15.37 -23.14 -0.45
CA ALA A 686 -14.97 -21.97 0.33
C ALA A 686 -16.07 -21.61 1.33
N LEU A 687 -15.64 -21.09 2.48
CA LEU A 687 -16.53 -20.58 3.53
C LEU A 687 -16.53 -19.07 3.45
N PHE A 688 -17.70 -18.47 3.33
CA PHE A 688 -17.87 -17.02 3.25
C PHE A 688 -18.70 -16.49 4.41
N ARG A 689 -18.61 -15.19 4.65
CA ARG A 689 -19.49 -14.39 5.49
C ARG A 689 -20.06 -13.24 4.68
N CYS A 690 -21.37 -13.06 4.79
CA CYS A 690 -22.05 -11.92 4.19
C CYS A 690 -22.05 -10.74 5.16
N GLY A 691 -21.52 -9.58 4.74
CA GLY A 691 -21.51 -8.36 5.54
C GLY A 691 -22.90 -7.77 5.80
N ALA A 692 -23.87 -7.99 4.90
CA ALA A 692 -25.23 -7.45 5.05
C ALA A 692 -26.08 -8.23 6.07
N CYS A 693 -25.96 -9.56 6.12
CA CYS A 693 -26.80 -10.41 6.98
C CYS A 693 -26.01 -11.14 8.08
N ASP A 694 -24.70 -10.96 8.17
CA ASP A 694 -23.77 -11.65 9.08
C ASP A 694 -23.84 -13.20 9.00
N GLY A 695 -24.36 -13.72 7.89
CA GLY A 695 -24.57 -15.15 7.66
C GLY A 695 -23.33 -15.82 7.09
N CYS A 696 -23.04 -17.05 7.53
CA CYS A 696 -22.01 -17.88 6.91
C CYS A 696 -22.58 -18.65 5.70
N ILE A 697 -21.79 -18.75 4.64
CA ILE A 697 -22.16 -19.41 3.39
C ILE A 697 -21.07 -20.41 3.04
N VAL A 698 -21.42 -21.68 2.88
CA VAL A 698 -20.50 -22.66 2.29
C VAL A 698 -20.85 -22.77 0.82
N ALA A 699 -19.92 -22.43 -0.06
CA ALA A 699 -20.16 -22.44 -1.49
C ALA A 699 -19.08 -23.23 -2.23
N ARG A 700 -19.48 -23.82 -3.36
CA ARG A 700 -18.56 -24.49 -4.27
C ARG A 700 -17.88 -23.44 -5.14
N THR A 701 -16.55 -23.49 -5.24
CA THR A 701 -15.78 -22.50 -6.02
C THR A 701 -16.13 -22.52 -7.51
N THR A 702 -16.65 -23.64 -8.03
CA THR A 702 -17.12 -23.78 -9.42
C THR A 702 -18.58 -23.37 -9.65
N HIS A 703 -19.38 -23.16 -8.59
CA HIS A 703 -20.80 -22.82 -8.66
C HIS A 703 -21.14 -21.59 -7.80
N LEU A 704 -20.21 -20.65 -7.66
CA LEU A 704 -20.37 -19.47 -6.82
C LEU A 704 -21.61 -18.65 -7.17
N GLU A 705 -21.88 -18.46 -8.46
CA GLU A 705 -23.05 -17.71 -8.95
C GLU A 705 -24.36 -18.24 -8.33
N GLU A 706 -24.52 -19.58 -8.33
CA GLU A 706 -25.69 -20.24 -7.78
C GLU A 706 -25.71 -20.22 -6.24
N ASP A 707 -24.60 -20.59 -5.61
CA ASP A 707 -24.56 -20.79 -4.16
C ASP A 707 -24.58 -19.46 -3.38
N VAL A 708 -23.95 -18.40 -3.89
CA VAL A 708 -23.87 -17.08 -3.24
C VAL A 708 -25.02 -16.17 -3.65
N TRP A 709 -25.20 -15.88 -4.95
CA TRP A 709 -26.16 -14.86 -5.37
C TRP A 709 -27.59 -15.37 -5.52
N VAL A 710 -27.77 -16.61 -6.02
CA VAL A 710 -29.10 -17.18 -6.19
C VAL A 710 -29.64 -17.72 -4.87
N LYS A 711 -28.89 -18.60 -4.20
CA LYS A 711 -29.37 -19.29 -2.99
C LYS A 711 -29.25 -18.45 -1.71
N HIS A 712 -28.18 -17.68 -1.53
CA HIS A 712 -27.99 -16.91 -0.31
C HIS A 712 -28.56 -15.50 -0.43
N ILE A 713 -27.96 -14.62 -1.24
CA ILE A 713 -28.37 -13.21 -1.38
C ILE A 713 -29.83 -13.13 -1.84
N GLY A 714 -30.22 -14.00 -2.78
CA GLY A 714 -31.58 -14.12 -3.26
C GLY A 714 -32.62 -14.68 -2.28
N SER A 715 -32.21 -15.16 -1.10
CA SER A 715 -33.13 -15.77 -0.13
C SER A 715 -33.95 -14.75 0.66
N GLU A 716 -35.15 -15.16 1.07
CA GLU A 716 -35.99 -14.40 1.98
C GLU A 716 -35.30 -14.17 3.34
N GLU A 717 -34.54 -15.15 3.82
CA GLU A 717 -33.82 -15.06 5.08
C GLU A 717 -32.70 -14.00 5.03
N HIS A 718 -31.93 -13.92 3.94
CA HIS A 718 -30.94 -12.86 3.75
C HIS A 718 -31.60 -11.48 3.80
N ARG A 719 -32.68 -11.28 3.02
CA ARG A 719 -33.43 -10.00 3.01
C ARG A 719 -33.93 -9.63 4.40
N ARG A 720 -34.61 -10.56 5.07
CA ARG A 720 -35.17 -10.37 6.42
C ARG A 720 -34.10 -9.92 7.40
N ARG A 721 -32.94 -10.58 7.39
CA ARG A 721 -31.81 -10.24 8.26
C ARG A 721 -31.18 -8.89 7.89
N ALA A 722 -30.94 -8.63 6.61
CA ALA A 722 -30.33 -7.39 6.13
C ALA A 722 -31.18 -6.17 6.49
N ILE A 723 -32.50 -6.23 6.28
CA ILE A 723 -33.45 -5.19 6.69
C ILE A 723 -33.42 -5.01 8.21
N ALA A 724 -33.51 -6.11 8.97
CA ALA A 724 -33.52 -6.05 10.43
C ALA A 724 -32.24 -5.41 11.01
N PHE A 725 -31.07 -5.66 10.43
CA PHE A 725 -29.82 -4.98 10.81
C PHE A 725 -29.80 -3.51 10.41
N ALA A 726 -30.29 -3.18 9.20
CA ALA A 726 -30.37 -1.80 8.74
C ALA A 726 -31.28 -0.92 9.63
N GLU A 727 -32.43 -1.46 10.05
CA GLU A 727 -33.40 -0.78 10.92
C GLU A 727 -32.96 -0.71 12.40
N ASN A 728 -31.99 -1.54 12.81
CA ASN A 728 -31.53 -1.64 14.20
C ASN A 728 -30.02 -1.36 14.33
N LYS A 729 -29.55 -0.30 13.65
CA LYS A 729 -28.24 0.29 13.92
C LYS A 729 -28.27 1.01 15.28
N PHE A 730 -27.25 0.75 16.12
CA PHE A 730 -27.15 1.34 17.45
C PHE A 730 -25.95 2.29 17.53
N SER A 731 -26.18 3.54 17.91
CA SER A 731 -25.08 4.45 18.25
C SER A 731 -24.53 4.14 19.66
N PRO A 732 -23.20 4.06 19.85
CA PRO A 732 -22.59 3.95 21.17
C PRO A 732 -23.08 5.00 22.17
N LEU A 733 -23.38 6.22 21.71
CA LEU A 733 -23.82 7.36 22.53
C LEU A 733 -25.02 7.07 23.42
N TYR A 734 -25.96 6.25 22.94
CA TYR A 734 -27.22 6.02 23.61
C TYR A 734 -27.23 4.76 24.47
N PHE A 735 -26.09 4.08 24.62
CA PHE A 735 -26.01 2.96 25.55
C PHE A 735 -25.94 3.44 26.98
N SER A 736 -26.87 2.96 27.81
CA SER A 736 -26.89 3.26 29.24
C SER A 736 -25.70 2.62 29.96
N PRO A 737 -25.16 3.25 31.01
CA PRO A 737 -24.24 2.59 31.94
C PRO A 737 -24.92 1.50 32.77
N LEU A 738 -26.26 1.48 32.79
CA LEU A 738 -27.03 0.46 33.45
C LEU A 738 -27.27 -0.72 32.52
N SER A 739 -27.10 -1.92 33.06
CA SER A 739 -27.52 -3.15 32.41
C SER A 739 -29.02 -3.35 32.54
N SER A 740 -29.59 -4.17 31.66
CA SER A 740 -31.01 -4.53 31.71
C SER A 740 -31.37 -5.13 33.07
N THR A 741 -32.58 -4.80 33.54
CA THR A 741 -33.17 -5.44 34.72
C THR A 741 -33.65 -6.87 34.43
N TYR A 742 -33.67 -7.30 33.17
CA TYR A 742 -34.04 -8.64 32.77
C TYR A 742 -32.83 -9.58 32.82
N THR A 743 -33.03 -10.76 33.39
CA THR A 743 -32.03 -11.83 33.45
C THR A 743 -32.66 -13.14 33.01
N VAL A 744 -31.85 -14.02 32.43
CA VAL A 744 -32.26 -15.38 32.00
C VAL A 744 -31.80 -16.35 33.07
N LYS A 745 -32.72 -17.09 33.70
CA LYS A 745 -32.37 -17.99 34.81
C LYS A 745 -31.74 -19.29 34.30
N PRO A 746 -30.71 -19.83 34.98
CA PRO A 746 -30.17 -21.16 34.66
C PRO A 746 -31.25 -22.24 34.72
N PHE A 747 -31.15 -23.23 33.83
CA PHE A 747 -32.07 -24.35 33.84
C PHE A 747 -31.79 -25.25 35.06
N VAL A 748 -32.81 -25.49 35.88
CA VAL A 748 -32.68 -26.33 37.08
C VAL A 748 -32.75 -27.81 36.69
N GLN A 749 -31.61 -28.51 36.80
CA GLN A 749 -31.55 -29.95 36.59
C GLN A 749 -32.13 -30.69 37.80
N LYS A 750 -33.13 -31.55 37.58
CA LYS A 750 -33.77 -32.35 38.64
C LYS A 750 -32.80 -33.35 39.30
N ASP A 751 -31.80 -33.82 38.55
CA ASP A 751 -30.74 -34.73 39.00
C ASP A 751 -29.37 -34.19 38.52
N PRO A 752 -28.52 -33.66 39.42
CA PRO A 752 -27.21 -33.11 39.07
C PRO A 752 -26.25 -34.12 38.42
N ALA A 753 -26.47 -35.42 38.60
CA ALA A 753 -25.64 -36.48 38.01
C ALA A 753 -26.01 -36.79 36.55
N LYS A 754 -27.23 -36.44 36.12
CA LYS A 754 -27.70 -36.62 34.74
C LYS A 754 -27.80 -35.28 34.02
N LYS A 755 -26.69 -34.85 33.41
CA LYS A 755 -26.66 -33.61 32.63
C LYS A 755 -27.56 -33.71 31.40
N VAL A 756 -28.74 -33.09 31.48
CA VAL A 756 -29.60 -32.86 30.31
C VAL A 756 -29.01 -31.70 29.52
N THR A 757 -28.65 -31.95 28.26
CA THR A 757 -28.05 -30.93 27.39
C THR A 757 -29.11 -30.21 26.54
N TRP A 758 -30.06 -30.98 26.01
CA TRP A 758 -31.16 -30.51 25.15
C TRP A 758 -32.50 -31.01 25.70
N ARG A 759 -33.51 -30.15 25.70
CA ARG A 759 -34.88 -30.48 26.12
C ARG A 759 -35.82 -30.36 24.92
N TRP A 760 -36.70 -31.33 24.72
CA TRP A 760 -37.76 -31.21 23.72
C TRP A 760 -38.81 -30.18 24.16
N ASN A 761 -39.09 -29.22 23.28
CA ASN A 761 -40.20 -28.28 23.40
C ASN A 761 -41.34 -28.77 22.51
N ALA A 762 -42.41 -29.22 23.16
CA ALA A 762 -43.58 -29.77 22.46
C ALA A 762 -44.43 -28.71 21.76
N LEU A 763 -44.37 -27.45 22.21
CA LEU A 763 -45.14 -26.34 21.63
C LEU A 763 -44.53 -25.97 20.27
N ASP A 764 -43.22 -25.73 20.26
CA ASP A 764 -42.51 -25.27 19.06
C ASP A 764 -42.03 -26.44 18.17
N LYS A 765 -42.16 -27.68 18.66
CA LYS A 765 -41.63 -28.90 18.03
C LYS A 765 -40.13 -28.80 17.74
N THR A 766 -39.38 -28.18 18.65
CA THR A 766 -37.94 -27.94 18.56
C THR A 766 -37.22 -28.44 19.82
N HIS A 767 -35.89 -28.41 19.79
CA HIS A 767 -35.07 -28.69 20.96
C HIS A 767 -34.47 -27.40 21.51
N ASP A 768 -34.56 -27.23 22.83
CA ASP A 768 -34.00 -26.12 23.57
C ASP A 768 -32.70 -26.53 24.23
N LEU A 769 -31.65 -25.73 24.05
CA LEU A 769 -30.38 -25.90 24.75
C LEU A 769 -30.57 -25.48 26.21
N VAL A 770 -30.39 -26.44 27.11
CA VAL A 770 -30.49 -26.24 28.55
C VAL A 770 -29.15 -26.42 29.27
N LEU A 771 -28.11 -26.82 28.54
CA LEU A 771 -26.75 -26.98 29.04
C LEU A 771 -26.14 -25.66 29.51
N ALA A 772 -26.33 -24.60 28.73
CA ALA A 772 -25.78 -23.26 28.97
C ALA A 772 -26.74 -22.20 28.42
N ILE A 773 -26.56 -20.94 28.87
CA ILE A 773 -27.18 -19.76 28.27
C ILE A 773 -26.06 -19.02 27.53
N ILE A 774 -26.28 -18.74 26.26
CA ILE A 774 -25.29 -18.12 25.36
C ILE A 774 -25.91 -16.91 24.66
N GLY A 775 -25.08 -15.97 24.21
CA GLY A 775 -25.52 -14.86 23.36
C GLY A 775 -26.34 -13.79 24.08
N LEU A 776 -26.21 -13.66 25.41
CA LEU A 776 -26.82 -12.54 26.13
C LEU A 776 -26.12 -11.21 25.80
N GLU A 777 -24.82 -11.29 25.59
CA GLU A 777 -23.97 -10.20 25.10
C GLU A 777 -24.36 -9.72 23.69
N GLU A 778 -25.11 -10.53 22.95
CA GLU A 778 -25.60 -10.24 21.60
C GLU A 778 -27.03 -9.69 21.57
N LEU A 779 -27.66 -9.53 22.74
CA LEU A 779 -28.97 -8.91 22.89
C LEU A 779 -28.82 -7.42 23.23
N VAL A 780 -29.73 -6.58 22.73
CA VAL A 780 -29.81 -5.17 23.09
C VAL A 780 -31.24 -4.84 23.47
N GLU A 781 -31.46 -4.32 24.69
CA GLU A 781 -32.75 -3.74 25.08
C GLU A 781 -32.90 -2.35 24.44
N LYS A 782 -33.85 -2.16 23.53
CA LYS A 782 -34.10 -0.89 22.82
C LYS A 782 -35.27 -0.12 23.46
N LYS A 783 -35.05 1.14 23.83
CA LYS A 783 -36.08 2.11 24.27
C LYS A 783 -36.29 3.17 23.17
N SER A 784 -37.53 3.52 22.78
CA SER A 784 -37.80 4.46 21.67
C SER A 784 -39.10 5.27 21.85
N GLU A 785 -39.21 6.44 21.19
CA GLU A 785 -40.37 7.38 21.27
C GLU A 785 -41.66 6.85 20.62
N ASP A 786 -41.59 6.14 19.49
CA ASP A 786 -42.78 5.51 18.88
C ASP A 786 -43.47 4.51 19.81
N ALA A 787 -42.72 3.97 20.79
CA ALA A 787 -43.26 3.12 21.85
C ALA A 787 -43.92 3.91 23.00
N MET A 788 -43.81 5.25 23.03
CA MET A 788 -44.34 6.13 24.08
C MET A 788 -45.66 6.84 23.72
N VAL A 789 -45.92 7.11 22.42
CA VAL A 789 -47.13 7.85 21.95
C VAL A 789 -48.41 7.00 22.01
N ALA A 790 -48.31 5.67 21.97
CA ALA A 790 -49.46 4.75 22.01
C ALA A 790 -50.13 4.59 23.40
N ASN A 791 -49.88 5.51 24.34
CA ASN A 791 -50.37 5.44 25.72
C ASN A 791 -51.80 5.97 25.92
N GLU A 792 -52.46 6.51 24.88
CA GLU A 792 -53.82 7.06 25.00
C GLU A 792 -54.95 6.11 24.54
N ALA A 793 -54.63 4.98 23.88
CA ALA A 793 -55.66 4.05 23.38
C ALA A 793 -55.38 2.60 23.78
N ASN A 794 -56.30 2.00 24.54
CA ASN A 794 -56.32 0.61 24.99
C ASN A 794 -56.00 -0.44 23.90
N ILE A 795 -54.73 -0.81 23.76
CA ILE A 795 -54.29 -2.11 23.22
C ILE A 795 -53.14 -2.62 24.09
N GLU A 796 -53.25 -3.84 24.60
CA GLU A 796 -52.34 -4.50 25.56
C GLU A 796 -50.90 -4.79 25.08
N ASN A 797 -50.32 -3.99 24.19
CA ASN A 797 -48.96 -4.19 23.64
C ASN A 797 -48.08 -2.94 23.79
N PHE A 798 -47.76 -2.59 25.04
CA PHE A 798 -46.58 -1.78 25.37
C PHE A 798 -45.31 -2.60 25.15
N ALA A 799 -44.15 -2.01 24.77
CA ALA A 799 -42.86 -2.23 25.44
C ALA A 799 -41.58 -1.98 24.61
N ALA A 800 -40.50 -1.57 25.29
CA ALA A 800 -39.11 -1.82 24.88
C ALA A 800 -38.92 -3.29 24.41
N HIS A 801 -38.23 -3.50 23.29
CA HIS A 801 -37.96 -4.82 22.73
C HIS A 801 -36.48 -5.18 22.83
N PHE A 802 -36.17 -6.49 22.86
CA PHE A 802 -34.81 -6.97 22.72
C PHE A 802 -34.50 -7.22 21.26
N PHE A 803 -33.46 -6.61 20.71
CA PHE A 803 -32.95 -6.99 19.40
C PHE A 803 -31.81 -7.99 19.58
N CYS A 804 -31.93 -9.18 18.98
CA CYS A 804 -30.84 -10.15 18.95
C CYS A 804 -29.98 -9.94 17.71
N ARG A 805 -28.73 -9.51 17.89
CA ARG A 805 -27.76 -9.26 16.81
C ARG A 805 -27.33 -10.53 16.10
N VAL A 806 -27.40 -11.68 16.75
CA VAL A 806 -27.07 -12.97 16.14
C VAL A 806 -28.20 -13.48 15.24
N CYS A 807 -29.45 -13.34 15.68
CA CYS A 807 -30.62 -13.85 14.97
C CYS A 807 -31.26 -12.82 14.02
N ALA A 808 -30.90 -11.55 14.16
CA ALA A 808 -31.52 -10.40 13.50
C ALA A 808 -33.05 -10.42 13.67
N VAL A 809 -33.51 -10.54 14.93
CA VAL A 809 -34.94 -10.55 15.29
C VAL A 809 -35.20 -9.68 16.49
N VAL A 810 -36.42 -9.15 16.55
CA VAL A 810 -36.96 -8.41 17.69
C VAL A 810 -37.74 -9.38 18.58
N VAL A 811 -37.36 -9.47 19.85
CA VAL A 811 -37.96 -10.33 20.88
C VAL A 811 -38.76 -9.45 21.85
N GLY A 812 -39.97 -9.90 22.19
CA GLY A 812 -40.85 -9.17 23.11
C GLY A 812 -40.32 -9.10 24.55
N ARG A 813 -40.77 -8.09 25.31
CA ARG A 813 -40.34 -7.76 26.69
C ARG A 813 -40.73 -8.76 27.80
N ARG A 814 -41.19 -9.96 27.45
CA ARG A 814 -41.56 -10.98 28.43
C ARG A 814 -40.33 -11.85 28.70
N ALA A 815 -39.94 -11.99 29.98
CA ALA A 815 -38.79 -12.81 30.37
C ALA A 815 -38.87 -14.22 29.74
N GLN A 816 -40.05 -14.83 29.72
CA GLN A 816 -40.26 -16.12 29.06
C GLN A 816 -39.91 -16.12 27.57
N MET A 817 -40.31 -15.10 26.80
CA MET A 817 -40.00 -15.01 25.36
C MET A 817 -38.50 -14.88 25.11
N LEU A 818 -37.81 -14.16 25.99
CA LEU A 818 -36.36 -14.02 25.96
C LEU A 818 -35.67 -15.34 26.29
N GLU A 819 -36.11 -16.02 27.34
CA GLU A 819 -35.60 -17.33 27.74
C GLU A 819 -35.83 -18.38 26.64
N ASP A 820 -37.01 -18.41 26.03
CA ASP A 820 -37.35 -19.32 24.93
C ASP A 820 -36.46 -19.03 23.70
N HIS A 821 -36.24 -17.75 23.38
CA HIS A 821 -35.39 -17.35 22.26
C HIS A 821 -33.93 -17.81 22.44
N VAL A 822 -33.26 -17.45 23.54
CA VAL A 822 -31.83 -17.74 23.74
C VAL A 822 -31.54 -19.24 23.91
N ARG A 823 -32.56 -20.03 24.24
CA ARG A 823 -32.47 -21.49 24.33
C ARG A 823 -32.79 -22.19 23.02
N SER A 824 -33.48 -21.54 22.10
CA SER A 824 -33.89 -22.15 20.83
C SER A 824 -32.70 -22.67 20.02
N ALA A 825 -32.87 -23.81 19.35
CA ALA A 825 -31.85 -24.35 18.45
C ALA A 825 -31.42 -23.35 17.37
N ALA A 826 -32.34 -22.50 16.89
CA ALA A 826 -32.05 -21.47 15.90
C ALA A 826 -31.06 -20.43 16.43
N HIS A 827 -31.25 -19.94 17.66
CA HIS A 827 -30.31 -19.03 18.30
C HIS A 827 -28.94 -19.66 18.46
N VAL A 828 -28.88 -20.92 18.92
CA VAL A 828 -27.62 -21.65 19.11
C VAL A 828 -26.84 -21.81 17.80
N VAL A 829 -27.53 -22.18 16.71
CA VAL A 829 -26.90 -22.32 15.39
C VAL A 829 -26.38 -20.97 14.89
N ASN A 830 -27.17 -19.90 15.02
CA ASN A 830 -26.73 -18.57 14.62
C ASN A 830 -25.54 -18.08 15.46
N TYR A 831 -25.53 -18.36 16.77
CA TYR A 831 -24.42 -18.02 17.66
C TYR A 831 -23.14 -18.72 17.21
N VAL A 832 -23.23 -20.02 16.90
CA VAL A 832 -22.11 -20.80 16.39
C VAL A 832 -21.67 -20.31 15.01
N ASN A 833 -22.58 -19.93 14.12
CA ASN A 833 -22.24 -19.32 12.82
C ASN A 833 -21.43 -18.02 12.98
N LYS A 834 -21.77 -17.20 13.99
CA LYS A 834 -21.07 -15.94 14.25
C LYS A 834 -19.70 -16.16 14.89
N HIS A 835 -19.64 -16.88 16.01
CA HIS A 835 -18.42 -16.98 16.84
C HIS A 835 -17.52 -18.18 16.49
N TYR A 836 -18.06 -19.21 15.84
CA TYR A 836 -17.33 -20.43 15.46
C TYR A 836 -17.61 -20.84 14.00
N PRO A 837 -17.39 -19.96 13.01
CA PRO A 837 -17.84 -20.13 11.63
C PRO A 837 -17.31 -21.39 10.94
N GLN A 838 -16.11 -21.88 11.30
CA GLN A 838 -15.59 -23.12 10.75
C GLN A 838 -16.42 -24.35 11.16
N THR A 839 -17.13 -24.29 12.30
CA THR A 839 -18.04 -25.35 12.73
C THR A 839 -19.24 -25.47 11.80
N THR A 840 -19.63 -24.41 11.10
CA THR A 840 -20.70 -24.45 10.09
C THR A 840 -20.38 -25.48 8.99
N LEU A 841 -19.10 -25.58 8.57
CA LEU A 841 -18.65 -26.61 7.63
C LEU A 841 -18.82 -28.03 8.17
N GLU A 842 -18.64 -28.22 9.48
CA GLU A 842 -18.84 -29.51 10.14
C GLU A 842 -20.33 -29.86 10.23
N LEU A 843 -21.17 -28.89 10.58
CA LEU A 843 -22.62 -29.06 10.70
C LEU A 843 -23.30 -29.36 9.37
N GLU A 844 -22.82 -28.77 8.26
CA GLU A 844 -23.35 -29.07 6.92
C GLU A 844 -23.05 -30.50 6.45
N ARG A 845 -21.95 -31.11 6.94
CA ARG A 845 -21.61 -32.50 6.63
C ARG A 845 -22.52 -33.51 7.34
N LEU A 846 -23.22 -33.08 8.38
CA LEU A 846 -24.11 -33.94 9.15
C LEU A 846 -25.45 -34.07 8.44
N ASP A 847 -25.74 -35.30 8.04
CA ASP A 847 -27.00 -35.71 7.46
C ASP A 847 -28.15 -35.51 8.47
N ASN A 848 -29.30 -35.01 8.01
CA ASN A 848 -30.45 -34.72 8.88
C ASN A 848 -31.34 -35.96 9.10
N ASN A 849 -30.95 -37.12 8.57
CA ASN A 849 -31.70 -38.37 8.64
C ASN A 849 -31.93 -38.90 10.08
N ASP A 850 -31.20 -38.40 11.08
CA ASP A 850 -31.36 -38.76 12.50
C ASP A 850 -32.23 -37.78 13.33
N GLY A 851 -32.92 -36.84 12.66
CA GLY A 851 -33.67 -35.77 13.33
C GLY A 851 -32.77 -34.73 14.00
N GLY A 852 -31.54 -34.55 13.50
CA GLY A 852 -30.56 -33.56 13.96
C GLY A 852 -29.87 -33.93 15.28
N LYS A 853 -29.87 -35.21 15.66
CA LYS A 853 -29.30 -35.68 16.93
C LYS A 853 -27.78 -35.50 16.96
N GLU A 854 -27.08 -35.84 15.88
CA GLU A 854 -25.64 -35.67 15.79
C GLU A 854 -25.24 -34.18 15.76
N ARG A 855 -26.00 -33.34 15.04
CA ARG A 855 -25.82 -31.87 15.07
C ARG A 855 -25.91 -31.33 16.50
N ARG A 856 -26.94 -31.74 17.26
CA ARG A 856 -27.10 -31.36 18.66
C ARG A 856 -25.96 -31.86 19.55
N ARG A 857 -25.39 -33.04 19.28
CA ARG A 857 -24.23 -33.57 20.00
C ARG A 857 -22.98 -32.72 19.75
N VAL A 858 -22.70 -32.36 18.49
CA VAL A 858 -21.56 -31.49 18.14
C VAL A 858 -21.69 -30.13 18.82
N LEU A 859 -22.86 -29.49 18.71
CA LEU A 859 -23.15 -28.20 19.35
C LEU A 859 -23.00 -28.28 20.89
N ALA A 860 -23.54 -29.32 21.53
CA ALA A 860 -23.40 -29.50 22.98
C ALA A 860 -21.95 -29.73 23.39
N THR A 861 -21.16 -30.41 22.56
CA THR A 861 -19.73 -30.65 22.83
C THR A 861 -18.91 -29.37 22.73
N LEU A 862 -19.20 -28.54 21.73
CA LEU A 862 -18.57 -27.22 21.55
C LEU A 862 -18.87 -26.29 22.72
N LEU A 863 -20.10 -26.28 23.20
CA LEU A 863 -20.61 -25.31 24.18
C LEU A 863 -20.57 -25.80 25.64
N LYS A 864 -20.02 -26.99 25.91
CA LYS A 864 -20.07 -27.63 27.24
C LYS A 864 -19.35 -26.85 28.35
N ASP A 865 -18.32 -26.09 27.98
CA ASP A 865 -17.46 -25.35 28.90
C ASP A 865 -17.85 -23.87 28.99
N MET A 866 -18.85 -23.43 28.20
CA MET A 866 -19.38 -22.07 28.24
C MET A 866 -20.11 -21.87 29.57
N LYS A 867 -19.56 -21.00 30.39
CA LYS A 867 -20.23 -20.50 31.59
C LYS A 867 -20.91 -19.17 31.22
N PRO A 868 -22.12 -18.91 31.72
CA PRO A 868 -22.69 -17.58 31.62
C PRO A 868 -21.72 -16.58 32.24
N PRO A 869 -21.60 -15.36 31.69
CA PRO A 869 -20.83 -14.29 32.33
C PRO A 869 -21.26 -14.13 33.79
N THR A 870 -20.33 -13.78 34.68
CA THR A 870 -20.62 -13.52 36.11
C THR A 870 -21.71 -12.46 36.32
N GLU A 871 -21.88 -11.59 35.33
CA GLU A 871 -22.91 -10.57 35.23
C GLU A 871 -23.79 -10.88 34.01
N TYR A 872 -25.02 -11.38 34.24
CA TYR A 872 -26.00 -11.67 33.18
C TYR A 872 -26.59 -10.36 32.62
N CYS A 873 -25.74 -9.54 32.00
CA CYS A 873 -26.06 -8.17 31.67
C CYS A 873 -26.36 -8.01 30.19
N ILE A 874 -27.61 -7.64 29.88
CA ILE A 874 -28.02 -7.25 28.54
C ILE A 874 -27.82 -5.73 28.42
N PRO A 875 -27.06 -5.22 27.43
CA PRO A 875 -26.88 -3.79 27.25
C PRO A 875 -28.19 -3.09 26.89
N VAL A 876 -28.38 -1.86 27.40
CA VAL A 876 -29.59 -1.06 27.19
C VAL A 876 -29.28 0.11 26.27
N TYR A 877 -29.97 0.17 25.13
CA TYR A 877 -29.95 1.29 24.20
C TYR A 877 -31.14 2.22 24.47
N ASP A 878 -30.85 3.43 24.93
CA ASP A 878 -31.80 4.41 25.44
C ASP A 878 -31.60 5.81 24.82
N PRO A 879 -31.93 5.99 23.53
CA PRO A 879 -31.79 7.27 22.83
C PRO A 879 -32.67 8.39 23.38
N ILE A 880 -33.66 8.06 24.22
CA ILE A 880 -34.64 9.00 24.78
C ILE A 880 -34.28 9.45 26.20
N GLY A 881 -33.20 8.93 26.79
CA GLY A 881 -32.73 9.32 28.13
C GLY A 881 -33.67 8.90 29.28
N GLU A 882 -34.50 7.88 29.09
CA GLU A 882 -35.51 7.45 30.07
C GLU A 882 -34.87 6.90 31.35
N SER A 883 -33.71 6.23 31.22
CA SER A 883 -32.95 5.67 32.34
C SER A 883 -32.48 6.78 33.29
N GLU A 884 -31.94 7.87 32.74
CA GLU A 884 -31.52 9.03 33.53
C GLU A 884 -32.71 9.74 34.17
N ARG A 885 -33.83 9.90 33.43
CA ARG A 885 -35.05 10.51 33.96
C ARG A 885 -35.59 9.74 35.15
N ARG A 886 -35.69 8.40 35.04
CA ARG A 886 -36.12 7.53 36.14
C ARG A 886 -35.15 7.52 37.31
N GLN A 887 -33.85 7.60 37.05
CA GLN A 887 -32.85 7.69 38.11
C GLN A 887 -33.02 8.99 38.90
N LYS A 888 -33.15 10.13 38.22
CA LYS A 888 -33.42 11.44 38.85
C LYS A 888 -34.72 11.43 39.65
N GLU A 889 -35.79 10.82 39.13
CA GLU A 889 -37.06 10.64 39.85
C GLU A 889 -36.92 9.73 41.09
N ALA A 890 -36.16 8.63 40.98
CA ALA A 890 -35.91 7.71 42.08
C ALA A 890 -35.07 8.36 43.18
N GLU A 891 -34.02 9.09 42.83
CA GLU A 891 -33.20 9.88 43.76
C GLU A 891 -34.04 10.96 44.45
N LEU A 892 -34.93 11.63 43.72
CA LEU A 892 -35.85 12.61 44.29
C LEU A 892 -36.82 11.96 45.29
N LYS A 893 -37.40 10.81 44.95
CA LYS A 893 -38.28 10.03 45.85
C LYS A 893 -37.53 9.51 47.07
N GLN A 894 -36.27 9.10 46.92
CA GLN A 894 -35.43 8.66 48.03
C GLN A 894 -35.14 9.83 48.97
N LYS A 895 -34.74 11.00 48.44
CA LYS A 895 -34.56 12.23 49.23
C LYS A 895 -35.83 12.63 49.98
N GLN A 896 -37.00 12.49 49.36
CA GLN A 896 -38.29 12.73 50.00
C GLN A 896 -38.57 11.74 51.14
N ARG A 897 -38.30 10.44 50.95
CA ARG A 897 -38.45 9.42 52.00
C ARG A 897 -37.51 9.66 53.18
N GLU A 898 -36.27 10.02 52.91
CA GLU A 898 -35.28 10.36 53.95
C GLU A 898 -35.70 11.63 54.72
N ALA A 899 -36.25 12.64 54.03
CA ALA A 899 -36.79 13.84 54.68
C ALA A 899 -38.01 13.55 55.57
N ILE A 900 -38.94 12.68 55.12
CA ILE A 900 -40.08 12.24 55.94
C ILE A 900 -39.60 11.49 57.18
N LYS A 901 -38.67 10.54 57.01
CA LYS A 901 -38.08 9.77 58.12
C LYS A 901 -37.39 10.69 59.14
N LYS A 902 -36.65 11.69 58.67
CA LYS A 902 -35.97 12.68 59.53
C LYS A 902 -36.98 13.57 60.29
N ASN A 903 -38.10 13.94 59.66
CA ASN A 903 -39.17 14.67 60.32
C ASN A 903 -39.92 13.83 61.37
N GLU A 904 -40.12 12.54 61.11
CA GLU A 904 -40.70 11.60 62.09
C GLU A 904 -39.76 11.40 63.29
N GLU A 905 -38.46 11.22 63.06
CA GLU A 905 -37.45 11.14 64.11
C GLU A 905 -37.38 12.42 64.96
N MET A 906 -37.49 13.61 64.34
CA MET A 906 -37.57 14.88 65.07
C MET A 906 -38.87 15.01 65.89
N ARG A 907 -40.02 14.57 65.34
CA ARG A 907 -41.30 14.53 66.08
C ARG A 907 -41.23 13.59 67.29
N MET A 908 -40.63 12.42 67.14
CA MET A 908 -40.44 11.48 68.24
C MET A 908 -39.53 12.06 69.33
N LYS A 909 -38.41 12.70 68.97
CA LYS A 909 -37.55 13.40 69.93
C LYS A 909 -38.26 14.54 70.66
N ALA A 910 -39.08 15.33 69.95
CA ALA A 910 -39.86 16.41 70.56
C ALA A 910 -40.96 15.88 71.51
N MET A 911 -41.57 14.72 71.21
CA MET A 911 -42.47 14.05 72.16
C MET A 911 -41.73 13.52 73.39
N GLU A 912 -40.55 12.93 73.22
CA GLU A 912 -39.72 12.43 74.32
C GLU A 912 -39.25 13.57 75.24
N GLU A 913 -38.86 14.72 74.66
CA GLU A 913 -38.50 15.92 75.43
C GLU A 913 -39.69 16.54 76.16
N ARG A 914 -40.89 16.54 75.56
CA ARG A 914 -42.13 16.94 76.26
C ARG A 914 -42.45 16.00 77.41
N ARG A 915 -42.36 14.69 77.20
CA ARG A 915 -42.58 13.70 78.25
C ARG A 915 -41.60 13.90 79.41
N LYS A 916 -40.32 14.14 79.12
CA LYS A 916 -39.32 14.46 80.15
C LYS A 916 -39.63 15.74 80.92
N LYS A 917 -40.14 16.79 80.25
CA LYS A 917 -40.54 18.04 80.90
C LYS A 917 -41.83 17.92 81.72
N ASP A 918 -42.71 16.99 81.38
CA ASP A 918 -43.92 16.70 82.16
C ASP A 918 -43.62 15.75 83.35
N GLU A 919 -42.50 15.03 83.31
CA GLU A 919 -41.99 14.16 84.39
C GLU A 919 -41.12 14.92 85.43
N GLU A 920 -40.54 16.08 85.06
CA GLU A 920 -39.85 17.05 85.94
C GLU A 920 -40.82 18.02 86.62
#